data_AF-A0AAN6UQ02-F1
#
_entry.id   AF-A0AAN6UQ02-F1
#
_cell.length_a   1.000
_cell.length_b   1.000
_cell.length_c   1.000
_cell.angle_alpha   90.00
_cell.angle_beta   90.00
_cell.angle_gamma   90.00
#
_symmetry.space_group_name_H-M   'P 1'
#
loop_
_entity.id
_entity.type
_entity.pdbx_description
1 polymer ?
#
loop_
_entity_poly.entity_id
_entity_poly.type
_entity_poly.pdbx_seq_one_letter_code
_entity_poly.pdbx_strand_id
1 'polypeptide(L)'
;MPPSVRTSTRLAAQRAQTAIKRSATTLDTSTAEEPDKRPRLHPQDEDGDYTDPGSKVSAAEQDTAADTILELVVVAPTTKRTKINVKSQRAARSVPIKTVDETKTDRPLPVGQPLVWAKGRGALCEALPYFHAFQSSLYSSGLNALGFLIDQETDQRDVFSEQVIISSIGGGREKNPLTGTMIRKKDANDKAAAVCSIRNTYRDKGLVAVIAVLGYFHITDMWKEKQIPIGGQDAVMIWRIRFEKADLSTPSWWATDGAAATQTDVLPKAPVKTCQVCGTDSKEIFTVGWFCLNQDCKDYYMFPDGDFVRFKDQAYTQAFIQERTPFVGEIPHIKPPVPTHNGLHGTEKSLRGGFVCPDCGCCNRRVYWNRWVCENKDCQYTRPAPMLPYPKELLQQENVKFDKHVESRRVTWGVNHNPLNDVNRIYDPIAVQYNRFYLPDSQTLNIGGYLVRQYFLRDYVNNFVLGSFSIFSSNDAINARPDGPDALFRELELTDIGLRRNPVAVIGHKLEGYSRHFQQNFGARYKFGVAVQSKGFSEAPDVILRGLHRLIWAKKAALAASNDFIATLPPKAIGPSSCPVDVKDFNELLALGYMENDKINYHDDGEKELGPVVAALSLGSPSTMKFRPKFGSGFRYVIKTDRGKPVYAQMLEVPMKHGDIMVMIGQEIQKVYEHTVDPRGNRRFSLTARHIDPDRMISQEDKDDAAIKGAIPEHAQAFAYNGN
;
A
#
# COMPACT_ATOMS: atom_id res chain seq x y z
N MET A 1 -40.87 -7.76 -5.42
CA MET A 1 -39.58 -8.31 -5.89
C MET A 1 -38.75 -7.19 -6.51
N PRO A 2 -37.67 -6.73 -5.85
CA PRO A 2 -36.74 -5.73 -6.39
C PRO A 2 -35.45 -6.37 -6.94
N PRO A 3 -34.71 -5.70 -7.83
CA PRO A 3 -33.65 -6.31 -8.64
C PRO A 3 -32.33 -6.49 -7.87
N SER A 4 -31.66 -7.62 -8.10
CA SER A 4 -30.37 -7.97 -7.50
C SER A 4 -29.24 -7.05 -8.00
N VAL A 5 -28.67 -6.24 -7.11
CA VAL A 5 -27.45 -5.48 -7.37
C VAL A 5 -26.24 -6.41 -7.21
N ARG A 6 -25.57 -6.73 -8.33
CA ARG A 6 -24.37 -7.57 -8.37
C ARG A 6 -23.16 -6.80 -7.82
N THR A 7 -22.51 -7.35 -6.80
CA THR A 7 -21.33 -6.80 -6.12
C THR A 7 -20.06 -6.87 -6.97
N SER A 8 -19.24 -5.81 -6.92
CA SER A 8 -17.99 -5.63 -7.71
C SER A 8 -16.84 -6.55 -7.32
N THR A 9 -16.91 -7.23 -6.17
CA THR A 9 -15.93 -8.23 -5.70
C THR A 9 -15.90 -9.50 -6.55
N ARG A 10 -17.03 -9.88 -7.16
CA ARG A 10 -17.09 -11.06 -8.06
C ARG A 10 -16.39 -10.84 -9.40
N LEU A 11 -16.35 -9.59 -9.89
CA LEU A 11 -15.62 -9.24 -11.11
C LEU A 11 -14.10 -9.23 -10.90
N ALA A 12 -13.62 -8.85 -9.71
CA ALA A 12 -12.21 -8.92 -9.34
C ALA A 12 -11.73 -10.38 -9.18
N ALA A 13 -12.55 -11.23 -8.55
CA ALA A 13 -12.28 -12.67 -8.45
C ALA A 13 -12.29 -13.38 -9.82
N GLN A 14 -13.22 -13.00 -10.72
CA GLN A 14 -13.22 -13.51 -12.10
C GLN A 14 -12.00 -13.06 -12.89
N ARG A 15 -11.53 -11.81 -12.73
CA ARG A 15 -10.31 -11.30 -13.39
C ARG A 15 -9.05 -12.02 -12.91
N ALA A 16 -8.97 -12.37 -11.63
CA ALA A 16 -7.88 -13.19 -11.08
C ALA A 16 -7.90 -14.63 -11.62
N GLN A 17 -9.08 -15.25 -11.75
CA GLN A 17 -9.23 -16.59 -12.31
C GLN A 17 -8.88 -16.64 -13.82
N THR A 18 -9.22 -15.60 -14.59
CA THR A 18 -8.86 -15.53 -16.02
C THR A 18 -7.35 -15.29 -16.24
N ALA A 19 -6.68 -14.57 -15.34
CA ALA A 19 -5.22 -14.38 -15.38
C ALA A 19 -4.45 -15.68 -15.03
N ILE A 20 -4.97 -16.49 -14.10
CA ILE A 20 -4.42 -17.81 -13.74
C ILE A 20 -4.56 -18.81 -14.90
N LYS A 21 -5.70 -18.81 -15.62
CA LYS A 21 -5.87 -19.67 -16.80
C LYS A 21 -4.90 -19.34 -17.94
N ARG A 22 -4.53 -18.07 -18.12
CA ARG A 22 -3.55 -17.63 -19.15
C ARG A 22 -2.10 -17.95 -18.80
N SER A 23 -1.77 -18.10 -17.52
CA SER A 23 -0.41 -18.50 -17.09
C SER A 23 -0.19 -20.02 -17.18
N ALA A 24 -1.26 -20.82 -17.23
CA ALA A 24 -1.20 -22.28 -17.36
C ALA A 24 -1.20 -22.80 -18.82
N THR A 25 -1.40 -21.94 -19.83
CA THR A 25 -1.55 -22.35 -21.25
C THR A 25 -0.37 -21.92 -22.15
N THR A 26 0.82 -21.70 -21.60
CA THR A 26 2.05 -21.49 -22.39
C THR A 26 2.93 -22.74 -22.45
N LEU A 27 2.29 -23.91 -22.55
CA LEU A 27 2.83 -25.15 -23.08
C LEU A 27 1.74 -25.74 -23.99
N ASP A 28 2.16 -26.25 -25.15
CA ASP A 28 1.41 -26.79 -26.28
C ASP A 28 0.69 -25.85 -27.28
N THR A 29 1.20 -25.93 -28.51
CA THR A 29 0.66 -25.43 -29.77
C THR A 29 -0.43 -26.36 -30.34
N SER A 30 -1.60 -25.82 -30.71
CA SER A 30 -2.28 -26.08 -32.01
C SER A 30 -3.61 -25.34 -32.15
N THR A 31 -3.83 -24.77 -33.34
CA THR A 31 -5.05 -24.31 -34.03
C THR A 31 -6.44 -24.61 -33.44
N ALA A 32 -7.30 -23.57 -33.30
CA ALA A 32 -8.61 -23.41 -33.96
C ALA A 32 -9.59 -22.43 -33.24
N GLU A 33 -10.21 -21.56 -34.06
CA GLU A 33 -11.55 -20.92 -34.04
C GLU A 33 -12.08 -20.02 -32.89
N GLU A 34 -12.60 -18.84 -33.29
CA GLU A 34 -13.33 -17.83 -32.51
C GLU A 34 -14.76 -18.28 -32.13
N PRO A 35 -15.29 -17.80 -30.99
CA PRO A 35 -16.67 -17.34 -30.99
C PRO A 35 -16.92 -15.99 -30.26
N ASP A 36 -17.57 -15.12 -31.04
CA ASP A 36 -18.66 -14.18 -30.79
C ASP A 36 -18.80 -13.35 -29.49
N LYS A 37 -19.05 -12.04 -29.71
CA LYS A 37 -19.04 -10.95 -28.72
C LYS A 37 -20.42 -10.73 -28.09
N ARG A 38 -20.47 -10.50 -26.77
CA ARG A 38 -21.55 -9.73 -26.09
C ARG A 38 -21.00 -8.58 -25.24
N PRO A 39 -21.68 -7.42 -25.22
CA PRO A 39 -21.14 -6.15 -24.72
C PRO A 39 -21.15 -6.07 -23.19
N ARG A 40 -20.09 -5.51 -22.59
CA ARG A 40 -20.03 -5.18 -21.16
C ARG A 40 -20.19 -3.67 -20.95
N LEU A 41 -21.13 -3.33 -20.07
CA LEU A 41 -21.40 -2.00 -19.53
C LEU A 41 -20.27 -1.54 -18.60
N HIS A 42 -19.94 -0.24 -18.70
CA HIS A 42 -18.96 0.50 -17.89
C HIS A 42 -19.39 0.68 -16.42
N PRO A 43 -18.42 0.77 -15.50
CA PRO A 43 -18.52 1.64 -14.34
C PRO A 43 -17.45 2.75 -14.39
N GLN A 44 -17.90 3.94 -13.98
CA GLN A 44 -17.18 5.21 -13.93
C GLN A 44 -16.14 5.25 -12.80
N ASP A 45 -15.09 6.04 -13.04
CA ASP A 45 -13.97 6.36 -12.15
C ASP A 45 -14.37 7.36 -11.06
N GLU A 46 -13.68 7.35 -9.91
CA GLU A 46 -13.36 8.58 -9.15
C GLU A 46 -12.22 8.37 -8.13
N ASP A 47 -11.13 9.09 -8.44
CA ASP A 47 -9.99 9.66 -7.70
C ASP A 47 -9.72 9.30 -6.22
N GLY A 48 -8.50 8.84 -5.94
CA GLY A 48 -7.95 8.63 -4.59
C GLY A 48 -6.70 9.48 -4.34
N ASP A 49 -6.82 10.44 -3.43
CA ASP A 49 -5.70 11.15 -2.79
C ASP A 49 -5.15 10.29 -1.64
N TYR A 50 -3.82 10.19 -1.52
CA TYR A 50 -3.13 9.44 -0.47
C TYR A 50 -2.28 10.41 0.34
N THR A 51 -2.75 10.75 1.54
CA THR A 51 -2.01 11.55 2.50
C THR A 51 -1.28 10.65 3.50
N ASP A 52 0.01 10.93 3.68
CA ASP A 52 0.90 10.30 4.66
C ASP A 52 0.56 10.79 6.09
N PRO A 53 0.30 9.91 7.07
CA PRO A 53 0.07 10.31 8.45
C PRO A 53 1.41 10.49 9.18
N GLY A 54 2.01 11.66 9.05
CA GLY A 54 3.33 11.90 9.61
C GLY A 54 3.76 13.37 9.72
N SER A 55 2.87 14.29 10.09
CA SER A 55 3.29 15.58 10.64
C SER A 55 2.12 16.31 11.29
N LYS A 56 2.15 16.45 12.61
CA LYS A 56 1.36 17.45 13.33
C LYS A 56 2.31 18.23 14.23
N VAL A 57 2.73 19.39 13.74
CA VAL A 57 3.28 20.45 14.58
C VAL A 57 2.11 21.34 14.95
N SER A 58 1.92 21.55 16.26
CA SER A 58 0.96 22.46 16.84
C SER A 58 1.40 23.91 16.65
N ALA A 59 0.53 24.74 16.10
CA ALA A 59 0.55 26.18 16.36
C ALA A 59 -0.90 26.61 16.55
N ALA A 60 -1.18 27.06 17.77
CA ALA A 60 -2.39 27.76 18.13
C ALA A 60 -2.23 29.22 17.70
N GLU A 61 -3.25 29.80 17.08
CA GLU A 61 -3.52 31.22 17.22
C GLU A 61 -4.98 31.50 16.87
N GLN A 62 -5.58 32.32 17.72
CA GLN A 62 -6.94 32.82 17.69
C GLN A 62 -7.05 33.83 16.55
N ASP A 63 -8.15 33.83 15.80
CA ASP A 63 -8.84 35.10 15.61
C ASP A 63 -10.29 34.94 15.16
N THR A 64 -11.08 35.87 15.69
CA THR A 64 -12.52 36.03 15.58
C THR A 64 -12.91 36.71 14.28
N ALA A 65 -14.01 36.27 13.65
CA ALA A 65 -15.04 37.18 13.11
C ALA A 65 -16.18 36.35 12.49
N ALA A 66 -17.37 36.58 13.02
CA ALA A 66 -18.63 36.20 12.39
C ALA A 66 -18.85 37.09 11.17
N ASP A 67 -19.43 36.54 10.09
CA ASP A 67 -20.42 37.29 9.34
C ASP A 67 -21.36 36.40 8.55
N THR A 68 -22.62 36.83 8.57
CA THR A 68 -23.84 36.16 8.13
C THR A 68 -24.16 36.61 6.71
N ILE A 69 -24.37 35.70 5.75
CA ILE A 69 -25.05 36.06 4.50
C ILE A 69 -26.05 34.95 4.09
N LEU A 70 -27.22 35.46 3.72
CA LEU A 70 -28.49 34.83 3.41
C LEU A 70 -28.47 33.74 2.32
N GLU A 71 -29.31 32.73 2.54
CA GLU A 71 -29.92 31.88 1.52
C GLU A 71 -30.74 32.70 0.51
N LEU A 72 -30.48 32.50 -0.78
CA LEU A 72 -31.41 32.83 -1.86
C LEU A 72 -31.62 31.58 -2.71
N VAL A 73 -32.77 30.94 -2.45
CA VAL A 73 -33.35 29.87 -3.25
C VAL A 73 -33.88 30.47 -4.55
N VAL A 74 -33.37 30.01 -5.69
CA VAL A 74 -33.97 30.27 -7.01
C VAL A 74 -34.33 28.93 -7.65
N VAL A 75 -35.64 28.70 -7.72
CA VAL A 75 -36.31 27.61 -8.41
C VAL A 75 -36.23 27.86 -9.93
N ALA A 76 -35.75 26.87 -10.70
CA ALA A 76 -35.84 26.87 -12.16
C ALA A 76 -36.79 25.77 -12.66
N PRO A 77 -37.58 26.01 -13.74
CA PRO A 77 -38.75 25.19 -14.07
C PRO A 77 -38.42 24.01 -14.97
N THR A 78 -39.10 22.90 -14.70
CA THR A 78 -39.21 21.71 -15.54
C THR A 78 -39.88 22.02 -16.88
N THR A 79 -39.20 21.71 -17.99
CA THR A 79 -39.86 21.59 -19.31
C THR A 79 -39.62 20.21 -19.92
N LYS A 80 -40.73 19.52 -20.17
CA LYS A 80 -40.85 18.25 -20.86
C LYS A 80 -40.40 18.44 -22.32
N ARG A 81 -39.52 17.56 -22.83
CA ARG A 81 -39.33 17.38 -24.27
C ARG A 81 -39.56 15.94 -24.70
N THR A 82 -40.50 15.85 -25.62
CA THR A 82 -41.16 14.70 -26.22
C THR A 82 -40.19 13.91 -27.11
N LYS A 83 -40.27 12.58 -27.03
CA LYS A 83 -39.59 11.65 -27.93
C LYS A 83 -40.12 11.84 -29.35
N ILE A 84 -39.26 12.25 -30.28
CA ILE A 84 -39.50 12.13 -31.72
C ILE A 84 -38.53 11.08 -32.26
N ASN A 85 -39.11 10.02 -32.80
CA ASN A 85 -38.45 8.86 -33.36
C ASN A 85 -38.27 9.11 -34.87
N VAL A 86 -37.07 9.46 -35.32
CA VAL A 86 -36.74 9.55 -36.74
C VAL A 86 -35.79 8.41 -37.09
N LYS A 87 -36.33 7.40 -37.78
CA LYS A 87 -35.55 6.38 -38.48
C LYS A 87 -34.92 7.04 -39.71
N SER A 88 -33.60 7.12 -39.79
CA SER A 88 -32.91 7.28 -41.06
C SER A 88 -31.77 6.26 -41.17
N GLN A 89 -31.91 5.39 -42.17
CA GLN A 89 -30.88 4.48 -42.63
C GLN A 89 -29.82 5.29 -43.37
N ARG A 90 -28.55 5.17 -42.99
CA ARG A 90 -27.45 5.44 -43.92
C ARG A 90 -26.25 4.54 -43.60
N ALA A 91 -25.83 3.81 -44.63
CA ALA A 91 -24.82 2.77 -44.61
C ALA A 91 -23.45 3.29 -44.15
N ALA A 92 -22.80 2.53 -43.26
CA ALA A 92 -21.42 2.74 -42.87
C ALA A 92 -20.48 2.31 -44.00
N ARG A 93 -19.79 3.28 -44.62
CA ARG A 93 -18.56 3.02 -45.39
C ARG A 93 -17.40 3.09 -44.40
N SER A 94 -16.90 1.94 -43.98
CA SER A 94 -15.66 1.82 -43.20
C SER A 94 -14.47 2.13 -44.11
N VAL A 95 -13.85 3.30 -43.94
CA VAL A 95 -12.51 3.57 -44.46
C VAL A 95 -11.52 2.92 -43.48
N PRO A 96 -10.66 1.98 -43.91
CA PRO A 96 -9.68 1.39 -43.03
C PRO A 96 -8.64 2.45 -42.66
N ILE A 97 -8.62 2.84 -41.38
CA ILE A 97 -7.55 3.66 -40.81
C ILE A 97 -6.31 2.76 -40.75
N LYS A 98 -5.33 3.05 -41.61
CA LYS A 98 -3.99 2.47 -41.51
C LYS A 98 -3.45 2.79 -40.12
N THR A 99 -3.20 1.76 -39.33
CA THR A 99 -2.31 1.82 -38.18
C THR A 99 -0.99 2.39 -38.67
N VAL A 100 -0.61 3.57 -38.16
CA VAL A 100 0.73 4.11 -38.38
C VAL A 100 1.68 3.15 -37.67
N ASP A 101 2.41 2.38 -38.47
CA ASP A 101 3.52 1.57 -38.03
C ASP A 101 4.57 2.56 -37.50
N GLU A 102 4.74 2.64 -36.17
CA GLU A 102 5.87 3.34 -35.58
C GLU A 102 7.12 2.57 -36.00
N THR A 103 7.73 3.02 -37.10
CA THR A 103 9.07 2.62 -37.49
C THR A 103 9.97 2.86 -36.28
N LYS A 104 10.41 1.76 -35.63
CA LYS A 104 11.48 1.81 -34.63
C LYS A 104 12.71 2.35 -35.35
N THR A 105 12.95 3.65 -35.22
CA THR A 105 14.24 4.24 -35.57
C THR A 105 15.28 3.54 -34.69
N ASP A 106 16.30 2.95 -35.32
CA ASP A 106 17.44 2.38 -34.60
C ASP A 106 18.08 3.48 -33.78
N ARG A 107 17.86 3.43 -32.46
CA ARG A 107 18.48 4.40 -31.54
C ARG A 107 19.97 4.08 -31.46
N PRO A 108 20.85 5.09 -31.47
CA PRO A 108 22.27 4.89 -31.30
C PRO A 108 22.55 4.16 -29.98
N LEU A 109 23.59 3.33 -29.98
CA LEU A 109 23.99 2.59 -28.79
C LEU A 109 24.45 3.58 -27.69
N PRO A 110 24.03 3.35 -26.44
CA PRO A 110 24.51 4.14 -25.31
C PRO A 110 25.99 3.86 -25.04
N VAL A 111 26.73 4.89 -24.62
CA VAL A 111 28.16 4.78 -24.23
C VAL A 111 28.36 3.88 -22.99
N GLY A 112 27.35 3.71 -22.14
CA GLY A 112 27.47 2.94 -20.91
C GLY A 112 26.17 2.27 -20.48
N GLN A 113 26.15 1.86 -19.21
CA GLN A 113 25.00 1.23 -18.56
C GLN A 113 24.54 2.06 -17.36
N PRO A 114 23.24 1.99 -17.01
CA PRO A 114 22.70 2.65 -15.83
C PRO A 114 23.36 2.14 -14.54
N LEU A 115 23.81 3.07 -13.67
CA LEU A 115 24.36 2.72 -12.34
C LEU A 115 23.33 2.07 -11.39
N VAL A 116 22.05 2.38 -11.59
CA VAL A 116 20.92 1.97 -10.76
C VAL A 116 19.70 1.73 -11.63
N TRP A 117 19.18 0.52 -11.76
CA TRP A 117 18.03 0.23 -12.63
C TRP A 117 17.01 -0.69 -11.96
N ALA A 118 15.79 -0.77 -12.46
CA ALA A 118 14.77 -1.67 -11.91
C ALA A 118 13.88 -2.26 -13.00
N LYS A 119 13.38 -3.48 -12.78
CA LYS A 119 12.38 -4.11 -13.66
C LYS A 119 10.98 -3.50 -13.52
N GLY A 120 10.69 -2.92 -12.35
CA GLY A 120 9.39 -2.35 -12.02
C GLY A 120 9.52 -1.23 -10.99
N ARG A 121 8.53 -0.33 -11.00
CA ARG A 121 8.46 0.83 -10.11
C ARG A 121 8.40 0.44 -8.64
N GLY A 122 7.78 -0.70 -8.32
CA GLY A 122 7.74 -1.19 -6.94
C GLY A 122 9.12 -1.38 -6.32
N ALA A 123 10.09 -1.88 -7.10
CA ALA A 123 11.46 -2.04 -6.63
C ALA A 123 12.21 -0.71 -6.48
N LEU A 124 11.98 0.26 -7.38
CA LEU A 124 12.48 1.64 -7.22
C LEU A 124 11.99 2.23 -5.89
N CYS A 125 10.68 2.15 -5.66
CA CYS A 125 10.03 2.71 -4.47
C CYS A 125 10.43 2.03 -3.16
N GLU A 126 11.03 0.84 -3.19
CA GLU A 126 11.51 0.18 -1.97
C GLU A 126 13.02 0.35 -1.76
N ALA A 127 13.81 0.46 -2.83
CA ALA A 127 15.27 0.47 -2.75
C ALA A 127 15.89 1.89 -2.70
N LEU A 128 15.20 2.91 -3.20
CA LEU A 128 15.79 4.24 -3.39
C LEU A 128 15.30 5.22 -2.32
N PRO A 129 16.22 5.85 -1.54
CA PRO A 129 15.83 6.80 -0.50
C PRO A 129 15.23 8.10 -1.07
N TYR A 130 15.51 8.40 -2.34
CA TYR A 130 15.05 9.59 -3.04
C TYR A 130 13.82 9.33 -3.92
N PHE A 131 13.17 8.16 -3.82
CA PHE A 131 11.93 7.90 -4.56
C PHE A 131 11.05 6.85 -3.91
N HIS A 132 9.85 7.25 -3.47
CA HIS A 132 8.85 6.35 -2.89
C HIS A 132 7.44 6.54 -3.51
N ALA A 133 7.35 7.12 -4.71
CA ALA A 133 6.09 7.45 -5.38
C ALA A 133 5.60 6.32 -6.32
N PHE A 134 4.73 5.43 -5.82
CA PHE A 134 4.21 4.28 -6.58
C PHE A 134 3.30 4.66 -7.76
N GLN A 135 2.64 5.82 -7.71
CA GLN A 135 1.64 6.24 -8.71
C GLN A 135 1.87 7.64 -9.26
N SER A 136 2.93 8.33 -8.80
CA SER A 136 3.28 9.68 -9.24
C SER A 136 4.65 9.67 -9.92
N SER A 137 4.87 10.59 -10.87
CA SER A 137 6.19 10.85 -11.44
C SER A 137 7.08 11.61 -10.45
N LEU A 138 6.51 12.46 -9.59
CA LEU A 138 7.25 13.22 -8.60
C LEU A 138 7.13 12.58 -7.21
N TYR A 139 8.27 12.38 -6.55
CA TYR A 139 8.35 12.09 -5.13
C TYR A 139 8.85 13.33 -4.37
N SER A 140 8.15 13.68 -3.28
CA SER A 140 8.53 14.76 -2.38
C SER A 140 8.50 14.32 -0.92
N SER A 141 9.33 14.96 -0.10
CA SER A 141 9.40 14.80 1.34
C SER A 141 9.82 16.13 1.96
N GLY A 142 9.28 16.47 3.14
CA GLY A 142 9.60 17.74 3.80
C GLY A 142 9.26 18.97 2.93
N LEU A 143 8.19 18.90 2.13
CA LEU A 143 7.76 19.95 1.19
C LEU A 143 8.73 20.23 0.02
N ASN A 144 9.73 19.36 -0.20
CA ASN A 144 10.68 19.46 -1.31
C ASN A 144 10.62 18.22 -2.19
N ALA A 145 10.76 18.41 -3.51
CA ALA A 145 10.94 17.34 -4.48
C ALA A 145 12.31 16.67 -4.29
N LEU A 146 12.34 15.34 -4.24
CA LEU A 146 13.57 14.54 -4.11
C LEU A 146 13.83 13.69 -5.35
N GLY A 147 12.78 13.24 -6.05
CA GLY A 147 12.93 12.38 -7.21
C GLY A 147 11.86 12.64 -8.28
N PHE A 148 12.26 12.52 -9.55
CA PHE A 148 11.42 12.74 -10.72
C PHE A 148 11.58 11.57 -11.70
N LEU A 149 10.56 10.74 -11.84
CA LEU A 149 10.54 9.55 -12.69
C LEU A 149 9.97 9.88 -14.08
N ILE A 150 10.80 9.68 -15.10
CA ILE A 150 10.43 9.71 -16.51
C ILE A 150 10.23 8.27 -16.96
N ASP A 151 9.04 7.94 -17.43
CA ASP A 151 8.63 6.58 -17.80
C ASP A 151 8.04 6.59 -19.22
N GLN A 152 7.19 5.63 -19.55
CA GLN A 152 6.64 5.35 -20.88
C GLN A 152 5.95 6.51 -21.63
N GLU A 153 5.59 7.61 -20.96
CA GLU A 153 4.86 8.73 -21.60
C GLU A 153 5.72 9.99 -21.65
N THR A 154 5.97 10.49 -22.86
CA THR A 154 6.61 11.78 -23.12
C THR A 154 5.61 12.77 -23.69
N ASP A 155 5.82 14.06 -23.42
CA ASP A 155 5.07 15.14 -24.07
C ASP A 155 5.76 15.60 -25.37
N GLN A 156 5.05 16.28 -26.26
CA GLN A 156 5.51 16.68 -27.60
C GLN A 156 6.76 17.57 -27.61
N ARG A 157 7.02 18.25 -26.50
CA ARG A 157 8.17 19.14 -26.29
C ARG A 157 9.06 18.69 -25.14
N ASP A 158 8.94 17.45 -24.68
CA ASP A 158 9.95 16.96 -23.75
C ASP A 158 11.31 16.90 -24.45
N VAL A 159 12.37 17.31 -23.75
CA VAL A 159 13.76 17.24 -24.23
C VAL A 159 14.52 16.31 -23.32
N PHE A 160 15.21 15.33 -23.89
CA PHE A 160 16.08 14.41 -23.17
C PHE A 160 17.45 14.40 -23.83
N SER A 161 18.33 15.31 -23.40
CA SER A 161 19.73 15.31 -23.80
C SER A 161 20.61 14.67 -22.72
N GLU A 162 21.90 14.55 -22.96
CA GLU A 162 22.84 14.00 -21.97
C GLU A 162 22.95 14.85 -20.69
N GLN A 163 22.76 16.17 -20.78
CA GLN A 163 23.01 17.10 -19.67
C GLN A 163 21.78 17.94 -19.31
N VAL A 164 20.84 18.12 -20.25
CA VAL A 164 19.62 18.92 -20.05
C VAL A 164 18.39 18.06 -20.30
N ILE A 165 17.44 18.16 -19.38
CA ILE A 165 16.14 17.53 -19.49
C ILE A 165 15.07 18.59 -19.35
N ILE A 166 14.10 18.61 -20.25
CA ILE A 166 12.89 19.42 -20.11
C ILE A 166 11.71 18.46 -20.08
N SER A 167 10.92 18.51 -19.01
CA SER A 167 9.72 17.68 -18.89
C SER A 167 8.60 18.42 -18.15
N SER A 168 7.43 17.82 -18.09
CA SER A 168 6.24 18.39 -17.47
C SER A 168 5.87 17.71 -16.16
N ILE A 169 5.31 18.46 -15.22
CA ILE A 169 4.72 17.90 -14.01
C ILE A 169 3.48 17.07 -14.40
N GLY A 170 3.28 15.91 -13.75
CA GLY A 170 2.11 15.07 -13.93
C GLY A 170 0.79 15.73 -13.50
N GLY A 171 -0.33 15.04 -13.77
CA GLY A 171 -1.68 15.50 -13.41
C GLY A 171 -2.51 16.00 -14.59
N GLY A 172 -3.82 16.18 -14.36
CA GLY A 172 -4.76 16.69 -15.36
C GLY A 172 -4.96 15.78 -16.58
N ARG A 173 -4.60 14.50 -16.49
CA ARG A 173 -4.75 13.51 -17.57
C ARG A 173 -5.97 12.62 -17.35
N GLU A 174 -6.66 12.30 -18.43
CA GLU A 174 -7.77 11.36 -18.48
C GLU A 174 -7.46 10.26 -19.49
N LYS A 175 -7.94 9.04 -19.22
CA LYS A 175 -7.75 7.92 -20.14
C LYS A 175 -8.66 8.09 -21.35
N ASN A 176 -8.09 8.11 -22.55
CA ASN A 176 -8.86 8.06 -23.78
C ASN A 176 -9.53 6.69 -23.90
N PRO A 177 -10.87 6.60 -24.00
CA PRO A 177 -11.58 5.33 -24.02
C PRO A 177 -11.34 4.51 -25.30
N LEU A 178 -10.91 5.14 -26.40
CA LEU A 178 -10.67 4.47 -27.68
C LEU A 178 -9.25 3.92 -27.79
N THR A 179 -8.25 4.73 -27.43
CA THR A 179 -6.82 4.37 -27.56
C THR A 179 -6.22 3.79 -26.28
N GLY A 180 -6.88 4.02 -25.14
CA GLY A 180 -6.36 3.66 -23.81
C GLY A 180 -5.20 4.54 -23.33
N THR A 181 -4.77 5.52 -24.12
CA THR A 181 -3.68 6.45 -23.78
C THR A 181 -4.14 7.53 -22.81
N MET A 182 -3.26 8.02 -21.94
CA MET A 182 -3.57 9.13 -21.05
C MET A 182 -3.39 10.46 -21.79
N ILE A 183 -4.47 11.21 -21.95
CA ILE A 183 -4.46 12.51 -22.64
C ILE A 183 -4.69 13.60 -21.61
N ARG A 184 -3.89 14.66 -21.67
CA ARG A 184 -4.07 15.81 -20.78
C ARG A 184 -5.31 16.59 -21.21
N LYS A 185 -6.21 16.86 -20.25
CA LYS A 185 -7.49 17.53 -20.48
C LYS A 185 -7.75 18.71 -19.55
N LYS A 186 -7.04 18.77 -18.42
CA LYS A 186 -7.19 19.81 -17.42
C LYS A 186 -5.89 20.58 -17.27
N ASP A 187 -6.03 21.87 -17.00
CA ASP A 187 -4.92 22.73 -16.60
C ASP A 187 -4.23 22.18 -15.36
N ALA A 188 -2.93 22.45 -15.25
CA ALA A 188 -2.17 22.12 -14.06
C ALA A 188 -2.70 22.90 -12.86
N ASN A 189 -2.96 22.17 -11.77
CA ASN A 189 -3.40 22.76 -10.50
C ASN A 189 -2.19 23.30 -9.73
N ASP A 190 -2.12 24.63 -9.56
CA ASP A 190 -1.02 25.30 -8.87
C ASP A 190 -0.90 24.96 -7.39
N LYS A 191 -1.99 24.47 -6.79
CA LYS A 191 -2.06 24.04 -5.40
C LYS A 191 -1.79 22.55 -5.22
N ALA A 192 -1.58 21.80 -6.32
CA ALA A 192 -1.24 20.40 -6.22
C ALA A 192 0.09 20.23 -5.48
N ALA A 193 0.15 19.26 -4.55
CA ALA A 193 1.33 19.02 -3.72
C ALA A 193 2.62 18.85 -4.53
N ALA A 194 2.54 18.20 -5.70
CA ALA A 194 3.67 18.03 -6.60
C ALA A 194 4.22 19.36 -7.13
N VAL A 195 3.32 20.26 -7.57
CA VAL A 195 3.69 21.59 -8.08
C VAL A 195 4.30 22.44 -6.97
N CYS A 196 3.69 22.46 -5.78
CA CYS A 196 4.22 23.18 -4.63
C CYS A 196 5.61 22.67 -4.24
N SER A 197 5.80 21.35 -4.17
CA SER A 197 7.06 20.75 -3.71
C SER A 197 8.21 21.04 -4.68
N ILE A 198 7.99 20.93 -5.98
CA ILE A 198 9.07 21.19 -6.95
C ILE A 198 9.35 22.68 -7.13
N ARG A 199 8.35 23.55 -6.93
CA ARG A 199 8.55 25.00 -6.87
C ARG A 199 9.41 25.40 -5.67
N ASN A 200 9.22 24.77 -4.51
CA ASN A 200 10.09 24.97 -3.35
C ASN A 200 11.52 24.53 -3.66
N THR A 201 11.71 23.33 -4.21
CA THR A 201 13.03 22.84 -4.64
C THR A 201 13.72 23.78 -5.62
N TYR A 202 12.98 24.35 -6.58
CA TYR A 202 13.53 25.33 -7.52
C TYR A 202 14.01 26.61 -6.82
N ARG A 203 13.21 27.16 -5.89
CA ARG A 203 13.59 28.33 -5.09
C ARG A 203 14.82 28.07 -4.22
N ASP A 204 14.87 26.89 -3.62
CA ASP A 204 15.94 26.46 -2.73
C ASP A 204 17.19 25.99 -3.47
N LYS A 205 17.17 25.97 -4.82
CA LYS A 205 18.23 25.42 -5.68
C LYS A 205 18.60 23.97 -5.30
N GLY A 206 17.61 23.20 -4.87
CA GLY A 206 17.79 21.82 -4.44
C GLY A 206 18.01 20.86 -5.60
N LEU A 207 18.60 19.70 -5.29
CA LEU A 207 18.80 18.61 -6.22
C LEU A 207 17.58 17.70 -6.30
N VAL A 208 17.28 17.22 -7.51
CA VAL A 208 16.28 16.21 -7.80
C VAL A 208 16.96 15.03 -8.49
N ALA A 209 16.78 13.83 -7.96
CA ALA A 209 17.21 12.62 -8.64
C ALA A 209 16.27 12.33 -9.82
N VAL A 210 16.76 12.39 -11.05
CA VAL A 210 15.94 12.10 -12.23
C VAL A 210 16.06 10.61 -12.58
N ILE A 211 14.94 9.91 -12.44
CA ILE A 211 14.84 8.46 -12.45
C ILE A 211 14.35 8.06 -13.83
N ALA A 212 15.27 8.10 -14.78
CA ALA A 212 15.47 7.07 -15.80
C ALA A 212 16.93 6.61 -15.74
N VAL A 213 17.47 6.63 -14.50
CA VAL A 213 18.88 6.45 -14.14
C VAL A 213 19.79 7.57 -14.63
N LEU A 214 19.33 8.82 -14.53
CA LEU A 214 20.01 9.94 -15.17
C LEU A 214 21.01 10.65 -14.22
N GLY A 215 20.86 10.47 -12.91
CA GLY A 215 21.70 11.13 -11.90
C GLY A 215 20.96 12.26 -11.17
N TYR A 216 21.73 13.13 -10.52
CA TYR A 216 21.18 14.31 -9.84
C TYR A 216 21.19 15.53 -10.76
N PHE A 217 20.07 16.23 -10.76
CA PHE A 217 19.87 17.44 -11.53
C PHE A 217 19.41 18.57 -10.63
N HIS A 218 19.78 19.80 -10.96
CA HIS A 218 19.18 20.99 -10.35
C HIS A 218 18.21 21.64 -11.34
N ILE A 219 17.26 22.41 -10.81
CA ILE A 219 16.23 23.07 -11.61
C ILE A 219 16.72 24.48 -11.95
N THR A 220 16.82 24.80 -13.23
CA THR A 220 17.24 26.14 -13.68
C THR A 220 16.09 27.02 -14.08
N ASP A 221 15.01 26.43 -14.59
CA ASP A 221 13.87 27.17 -15.12
C ASP A 221 12.57 26.40 -14.86
N MET A 222 11.54 27.14 -14.50
CA MET A 222 10.17 26.67 -14.39
C MET A 222 9.23 27.70 -15.01
N TRP A 223 8.35 27.27 -15.91
CA TRP A 223 7.36 28.14 -16.53
C TRP A 223 6.06 27.39 -16.75
N LYS A 224 4.96 28.16 -16.87
CA LYS A 224 3.74 27.61 -17.43
C LYS A 224 3.79 27.69 -18.95
N GLU A 225 3.43 26.59 -19.57
CA GLU A 225 3.36 26.47 -21.02
C GLU A 225 1.93 26.19 -21.46
N LYS A 226 1.46 26.96 -22.43
CA LYS A 226 0.18 26.71 -23.10
C LYS A 226 0.40 25.79 -24.30
N GLN A 227 -0.32 24.68 -24.36
CA GLN A 227 -0.19 23.72 -25.44
C GLN A 227 -1.49 23.01 -25.77
N ILE A 228 -1.61 22.52 -27.01
CA ILE A 228 -2.63 21.54 -27.37
C ILE A 228 -1.97 20.17 -27.23
N PRO A 229 -2.41 19.30 -26.31
CA PRO A 229 -1.81 17.97 -26.10
C PRO A 229 -1.97 17.08 -27.34
N ILE A 230 -1.06 16.12 -27.53
CA ILE A 230 -1.19 15.11 -28.58
C ILE A 230 -2.52 14.35 -28.39
N GLY A 231 -3.37 14.36 -29.41
CA GLY A 231 -4.70 13.75 -29.36
C GLY A 231 -5.75 14.55 -28.59
N GLY A 232 -5.41 15.74 -28.08
CA GLY A 232 -6.35 16.71 -27.51
C GLY A 232 -6.90 17.67 -28.57
N GLN A 233 -8.00 18.34 -28.24
CA GLN A 233 -8.62 19.39 -29.08
C GLN A 233 -8.45 20.77 -28.47
N ASP A 234 -8.54 20.87 -27.14
CA ASP A 234 -8.45 22.12 -26.41
C ASP A 234 -7.02 22.39 -25.92
N ALA A 235 -6.68 23.67 -25.82
CA ALA A 235 -5.42 24.10 -25.23
C ALA A 235 -5.50 23.93 -23.70
N VAL A 236 -4.41 23.44 -23.11
CA VAL A 236 -4.23 23.31 -21.67
C VAL A 236 -2.95 24.02 -21.22
N MET A 237 -2.93 24.39 -19.96
CA MET A 237 -1.80 25.03 -19.29
C MET A 237 -1.06 23.99 -18.45
N ILE A 238 0.26 23.85 -18.63
CA ILE A 238 1.07 22.89 -17.90
C ILE A 238 2.30 23.54 -17.28
N TRP A 239 2.80 22.98 -16.19
CA TRP A 239 4.11 23.36 -15.66
C TRP A 239 5.21 22.57 -16.36
N ARG A 240 6.15 23.28 -16.97
CA ARG A 240 7.40 22.79 -17.53
C ARG A 240 8.54 23.08 -16.59
N ILE A 241 9.50 22.15 -16.57
CA ILE A 241 10.69 22.23 -15.73
C ILE A 241 11.89 21.91 -16.61
N ARG A 242 12.92 22.74 -16.52
CA ARG A 242 14.24 22.47 -17.09
C ARG A 242 15.20 22.05 -15.98
N PHE A 243 15.79 20.89 -16.19
CA PHE A 243 16.77 20.26 -15.32
C PHE A 243 18.14 20.29 -16.00
N GLU A 244 19.16 20.66 -15.24
CA GLU A 244 20.56 20.53 -15.65
C GLU A 244 21.28 19.51 -14.77
N LYS A 245 22.07 18.63 -15.39
CA LYS A 245 22.86 17.62 -14.69
C LYS A 245 23.85 18.33 -13.76
N ALA A 246 23.82 17.98 -12.48
CA ALA A 246 24.66 18.63 -11.47
C ALA A 246 26.13 18.23 -11.58
N ASP A 247 26.39 16.96 -11.90
CA ASP A 247 27.75 16.43 -12.09
C ASP A 247 28.07 16.25 -13.57
N LEU A 248 28.96 17.09 -14.09
CA LEU A 248 29.45 17.04 -15.47
C LEU A 248 30.83 16.36 -15.58
N SER A 249 31.42 15.90 -14.47
CA SER A 249 32.72 15.22 -14.47
C SER A 249 32.67 13.85 -15.13
N THR A 250 31.48 13.24 -15.16
CA THR A 250 31.23 11.96 -15.81
C THR A 250 30.20 12.12 -16.94
N PRO A 251 30.46 11.51 -18.12
CA PRO A 251 29.48 11.51 -19.19
C PRO A 251 28.22 10.73 -18.77
N SER A 252 27.09 11.12 -19.32
CA SER A 252 25.84 10.40 -19.10
C SER A 252 25.88 9.05 -19.83
N TRP A 253 25.47 7.96 -19.18
CA TRP A 253 25.60 6.62 -19.76
C TRP A 253 24.78 6.44 -21.06
N TRP A 254 23.72 7.23 -21.24
CA TRP A 254 22.88 7.28 -22.45
C TRP A 254 23.36 8.32 -23.48
N ALA A 255 24.55 8.90 -23.30
CA ALA A 255 25.18 9.68 -24.35
C ALA A 255 25.40 8.82 -25.60
N THR A 256 25.39 9.46 -26.76
CA THR A 256 25.63 8.82 -28.06
C THR A 256 27.11 8.51 -28.25
N ASP A 257 27.41 7.26 -28.60
CA ASP A 257 28.76 6.84 -28.95
C ASP A 257 29.30 7.68 -30.13
N GLY A 258 30.51 8.23 -30.00
CA GLY A 258 31.15 9.08 -31.02
C GLY A 258 30.76 10.56 -31.05
N ALA A 259 29.94 11.08 -30.12
CA ALA A 259 29.71 12.52 -30.02
C ALA A 259 30.96 13.23 -29.45
N ALA A 260 31.81 13.75 -30.33
CA ALA A 260 32.90 14.63 -29.92
C ALA A 260 32.32 15.86 -29.20
N ALA A 261 32.74 16.07 -27.95
CA ALA A 261 32.43 17.29 -27.22
C ALA A 261 33.11 18.46 -27.96
N THR A 262 32.36 19.18 -28.79
CA THR A 262 32.80 20.49 -29.27
C THR A 262 32.81 21.44 -28.08
N GLN A 263 33.99 21.61 -27.46
CA GLN A 263 34.26 22.71 -26.55
C GLN A 263 34.17 24.01 -27.35
N THR A 264 33.02 24.66 -27.31
CA THR A 264 32.88 26.07 -27.66
C THR A 264 33.17 26.89 -26.40
N ASP A 265 34.14 27.80 -26.46
CA ASP A 265 34.57 28.67 -25.35
C ASP A 265 33.49 29.64 -24.84
N VAL A 266 32.38 29.80 -25.59
CA VAL A 266 31.21 30.58 -25.17
C VAL A 266 30.00 29.67 -25.10
N LEU A 267 29.57 29.35 -23.87
CA LEU A 267 28.30 28.66 -23.65
C LEU A 267 27.15 29.60 -24.04
N PRO A 268 26.27 29.20 -24.98
CA PRO A 268 25.16 30.05 -25.39
C PRO A 268 24.22 30.28 -24.20
N LYS A 269 23.68 31.50 -24.08
CA LYS A 269 22.63 31.84 -23.10
C LYS A 269 21.39 32.31 -23.83
N ALA A 270 20.22 31.87 -23.38
CA ALA A 270 18.97 32.39 -23.92
C ALA A 270 18.87 33.90 -23.58
N PRO A 271 18.54 34.77 -24.56
CA PRO A 271 18.31 36.18 -24.30
C PRO A 271 17.22 36.37 -23.23
N VAL A 272 17.43 37.29 -22.30
CA VAL A 272 16.43 37.69 -21.30
C VAL A 272 15.94 39.08 -21.68
N LYS A 273 14.61 39.28 -21.72
CA LYS A 273 14.01 40.60 -21.90
C LYS A 273 13.00 40.86 -20.79
N THR A 274 12.89 42.12 -20.38
CA THR A 274 11.96 42.57 -19.36
C THR A 274 10.62 42.93 -19.98
N CYS A 275 9.53 42.34 -19.47
CA CYS A 275 8.18 42.67 -19.91
C CYS A 275 7.82 44.10 -19.52
N GLN A 276 7.39 44.89 -20.50
CA GLN A 276 7.02 46.30 -20.30
C GLN A 276 5.70 46.48 -19.52
N VAL A 277 4.92 45.41 -19.35
CA VAL A 277 3.65 45.44 -18.63
C VAL A 277 3.78 45.04 -17.17
N CYS A 278 4.38 43.88 -16.89
CA CYS A 278 4.52 43.39 -15.52
C CYS A 278 5.91 43.63 -14.91
N GLY A 279 6.86 44.16 -15.67
CA GLY A 279 8.24 44.39 -15.24
C GLY A 279 9.05 43.11 -14.96
N THR A 280 8.49 41.94 -15.25
CA THR A 280 9.15 40.65 -14.99
C THR A 280 10.05 40.26 -16.16
N ASP A 281 11.26 39.79 -15.84
CA ASP A 281 12.18 39.22 -16.82
C ASP A 281 11.67 37.87 -17.34
N SER A 282 11.77 37.65 -18.65
CA SER A 282 11.45 36.37 -19.29
C SER A 282 12.53 36.01 -20.30
N LYS A 283 12.94 34.74 -20.32
CA LYS A 283 13.87 34.20 -21.33
C LYS A 283 13.16 34.00 -22.68
N GLU A 284 13.88 34.26 -23.77
CA GLU A 284 13.47 33.91 -25.13
C GLU A 284 13.71 32.41 -25.38
N ILE A 285 12.80 31.58 -24.88
CA ILE A 285 12.97 30.12 -24.92
C ILE A 285 12.44 29.47 -26.20
N PHE A 286 11.59 30.15 -26.98
CA PHE A 286 10.96 29.59 -28.18
C PHE A 286 11.49 30.19 -29.48
N THR A 287 11.56 29.38 -30.54
CA THR A 287 12.03 29.78 -31.88
C THR A 287 11.12 30.79 -32.57
N VAL A 288 9.87 30.90 -32.16
CA VAL A 288 8.90 31.85 -32.71
C VAL A 288 9.12 33.28 -32.22
N GLY A 289 10.06 33.49 -31.30
CA GLY A 289 10.40 34.80 -30.73
C GLY A 289 10.03 34.93 -29.25
N TRP A 290 10.28 36.11 -28.71
CA TRP A 290 10.08 36.43 -27.28
C TRP A 290 8.65 36.86 -26.96
N PHE A 291 8.13 36.37 -25.84
CA PHE A 291 6.90 36.83 -25.20
C PHE A 291 6.97 36.61 -23.68
N CYS A 292 6.10 37.27 -22.92
CA CYS A 292 6.10 37.18 -21.46
C CYS A 292 5.67 35.78 -20.98
N LEU A 293 6.49 35.17 -20.11
CA LEU A 293 6.24 33.85 -19.51
C LEU A 293 5.67 33.96 -18.08
N ASN A 294 5.49 35.17 -17.55
CA ASN A 294 4.84 35.39 -16.27
C ASN A 294 3.32 35.18 -16.43
N GLN A 295 2.82 34.07 -15.89
CA GLN A 295 1.40 33.68 -15.91
C GLN A 295 0.42 34.71 -15.32
N ASP A 296 0.91 35.58 -14.43
CA ASP A 296 0.09 36.59 -13.75
C ASP A 296 0.06 37.91 -14.56
N CYS A 297 0.79 37.97 -15.67
CA CYS A 297 0.78 39.10 -16.59
C CYS A 297 -0.45 39.06 -17.51
N LYS A 298 -1.04 40.23 -17.77
CA LYS A 298 -2.14 40.37 -18.73
C LYS A 298 -1.72 40.05 -20.18
N ASP A 299 -0.43 40.24 -20.50
CA ASP A 299 0.18 39.96 -21.82
C ASP A 299 0.90 38.60 -21.82
N TYR A 300 0.56 37.70 -20.88
CA TYR A 300 1.09 36.34 -20.86
C TYR A 300 0.76 35.62 -22.18
N TYR A 301 1.76 35.04 -22.83
CA TYR A 301 1.63 34.37 -24.14
C TYR A 301 1.12 35.28 -25.29
N MET A 302 1.47 36.57 -25.25
CA MET A 302 1.26 37.52 -26.34
C MET A 302 2.59 38.07 -26.84
N PHE A 303 2.72 38.24 -28.16
CA PHE A 303 3.86 38.91 -28.75
C PHE A 303 3.86 40.41 -28.38
N PRO A 304 5.02 41.10 -28.39
CA PRO A 304 5.10 42.52 -28.04
C PRO A 304 4.26 43.46 -28.92
N ASP A 305 3.91 43.03 -30.13
CA ASP A 305 3.01 43.73 -31.07
C ASP A 305 1.52 43.50 -30.77
N GLY A 306 1.20 42.65 -29.80
CA GLY A 306 -0.16 42.29 -29.39
C GLY A 306 -0.72 41.04 -30.07
N ASP A 307 0.01 40.40 -30.98
CA ASP A 307 -0.46 39.21 -31.67
C ASP A 307 -0.43 37.95 -30.80
N PHE A 308 -1.34 37.02 -31.09
CA PHE A 308 -1.44 35.74 -30.39
C PHE A 308 -0.38 34.74 -30.85
N VAL A 309 0.27 34.09 -29.89
CA VAL A 309 1.25 33.04 -30.19
C VAL A 309 0.54 31.77 -30.68
N ARG A 310 0.94 31.26 -31.85
CA ARG A 310 0.43 29.98 -32.38
C ARG A 310 1.13 28.79 -31.70
N PHE A 311 0.38 27.98 -30.96
CA PHE A 311 0.94 26.91 -30.10
C PHE A 311 1.55 25.72 -30.84
N LYS A 312 1.14 25.49 -32.10
CA LYS A 312 1.54 24.31 -32.90
C LYS A 312 2.96 24.42 -33.46
N ASP A 313 3.48 25.63 -33.60
CA ASP A 313 4.76 25.90 -34.28
C ASP A 313 5.91 26.18 -33.27
N GLN A 314 5.66 25.99 -31.98
CA GLN A 314 6.63 26.26 -30.92
C GLN A 314 7.66 25.13 -30.81
N ALA A 315 8.94 25.49 -30.91
CA ALA A 315 10.09 24.66 -30.54
C ALA A 315 11.02 25.45 -29.63
N TYR A 316 11.81 24.77 -28.78
CA TYR A 316 12.79 25.46 -27.94
C TYR A 316 14.01 25.91 -28.76
N THR A 317 14.58 27.06 -28.41
CA THR A 317 15.81 27.56 -29.05
C THR A 317 17.01 26.69 -28.66
N GLN A 318 17.97 26.54 -29.56
CA GLN A 318 19.23 25.85 -29.24
C GLN A 318 20.00 26.56 -28.12
N ALA A 319 19.95 27.90 -28.07
CA ALA A 319 20.55 28.66 -26.99
C ALA A 319 19.99 28.25 -25.61
N PHE A 320 18.67 28.06 -25.48
CA PHE A 320 18.05 27.62 -24.22
C PHE A 320 18.37 26.15 -23.88
N ILE A 321 18.40 25.26 -24.88
CA ILE A 321 18.75 23.84 -24.66
C ILE A 321 20.22 23.69 -24.25
N GLN A 322 21.12 24.48 -24.85
CA GLN A 322 22.56 24.42 -24.65
C GLN A 322 23.07 25.31 -23.51
N GLU A 323 22.23 26.19 -22.95
CA GLU A 323 22.57 27.00 -21.77
C GLU A 323 23.03 26.13 -20.60
N ARG A 324 23.99 26.62 -19.82
CA ARG A 324 24.54 25.92 -18.66
C ARG A 324 24.72 26.85 -17.48
N THR A 325 24.40 26.34 -16.30
CA THR A 325 24.58 26.97 -15.00
C THR A 325 25.31 25.99 -14.08
N PRO A 326 26.55 26.30 -13.67
CA PRO A 326 27.29 25.45 -12.74
C PRO A 326 26.50 25.25 -11.44
N PHE A 327 26.35 23.99 -11.03
CA PHE A 327 25.79 23.65 -9.73
C PHE A 327 26.85 23.88 -8.63
N VAL A 328 26.43 24.46 -7.50
CA VAL A 328 27.28 24.69 -6.33
C VAL A 328 26.66 23.95 -5.14
N GLY A 329 27.35 22.94 -4.64
CA GLY A 329 26.90 22.14 -3.50
C GLY A 329 27.44 20.72 -3.54
N GLU A 330 27.14 19.96 -2.50
CA GLU A 330 27.45 18.53 -2.44
C GLU A 330 26.46 17.74 -3.32
N ILE A 331 26.98 16.84 -4.15
CA ILE A 331 26.18 15.97 -5.02
C ILE A 331 26.18 14.56 -4.42
N PRO A 332 25.02 14.04 -3.97
CA PRO A 332 24.97 12.70 -3.40
C PRO A 332 25.25 11.62 -4.46
N HIS A 333 25.68 10.44 -4.00
CA HIS A 333 25.79 9.28 -4.88
C HIS A 333 24.41 8.75 -5.29
N ILE A 334 24.19 8.59 -6.61
CA ILE A 334 22.93 8.04 -7.13
C ILE A 334 22.71 6.59 -6.68
N LYS A 335 23.78 5.81 -6.53
CA LYS A 335 23.72 4.45 -6.01
C LYS A 335 23.82 4.49 -4.49
N PRO A 336 22.71 4.24 -3.76
CA PRO A 336 22.77 4.23 -2.31
C PRO A 336 23.65 3.07 -1.81
N PRO A 337 24.34 3.24 -0.68
CA PRO A 337 25.08 2.15 -0.05
C PRO A 337 24.11 1.07 0.41
N VAL A 338 24.55 -0.18 0.40
CA VAL A 338 23.75 -1.29 0.94
C VAL A 338 23.64 -1.13 2.46
N PRO A 339 22.44 -1.20 3.08
CA PRO A 339 22.29 -0.98 4.52
C PRO A 339 23.21 -1.88 5.37
N THR A 340 23.70 -1.34 6.49
CA THR A 340 24.59 -2.05 7.44
C THR A 340 23.83 -2.36 8.73
N HIS A 341 24.25 -3.42 9.43
CA HIS A 341 23.60 -3.91 10.65
C HIS A 341 24.24 -3.33 11.93
N ASN A 342 24.92 -2.19 11.85
CA ASN A 342 25.74 -1.67 12.94
C ASN A 342 24.88 -1.28 14.15
N GLY A 343 24.94 -2.08 15.22
CA GLY A 343 24.15 -1.86 16.44
C GLY A 343 22.65 -2.16 16.29
N LEU A 344 22.25 -2.82 15.20
CA LEU A 344 20.86 -3.16 14.88
C LEU A 344 20.66 -4.67 14.94
N HIS A 345 19.43 -5.11 15.16
CA HIS A 345 19.08 -6.50 15.42
C HIS A 345 18.42 -7.18 14.22
N GLY A 346 18.04 -6.45 13.17
CA GLY A 346 17.60 -7.03 11.88
C GLY A 346 16.19 -6.61 11.45
N THR A 347 15.42 -6.03 12.37
CA THR A 347 13.99 -5.71 12.19
C THR A 347 13.69 -4.21 12.29
N GLU A 348 14.69 -3.38 12.53
CA GLU A 348 14.57 -1.92 12.57
C GLU A 348 14.21 -1.34 11.19
N LYS A 349 13.56 -0.18 11.19
CA LYS A 349 13.03 0.51 10.00
C LYS A 349 14.09 0.72 8.92
N SER A 350 15.34 1.02 9.31
CA SER A 350 16.47 1.23 8.40
C SER A 350 16.87 -0.03 7.63
N LEU A 351 16.60 -1.22 8.19
CA LEU A 351 16.90 -2.49 7.54
C LEU A 351 15.73 -3.00 6.70
N ARG A 352 14.49 -2.56 6.97
CA ARG A 352 13.27 -3.03 6.28
C ARG A 352 13.24 -2.71 4.79
N GLY A 353 13.94 -1.66 4.35
CA GLY A 353 13.97 -1.21 2.96
C GLY A 353 14.50 -2.25 1.97
N GLY A 354 14.20 -2.03 0.69
CA GLY A 354 14.92 -2.69 -0.40
C GLY A 354 16.37 -2.23 -0.48
N PHE A 355 17.09 -2.69 -1.49
CA PHE A 355 18.50 -2.33 -1.69
C PHE A 355 18.85 -2.26 -3.17
N VAL A 356 19.87 -1.48 -3.49
CA VAL A 356 20.49 -1.49 -4.82
C VAL A 356 21.65 -2.48 -4.83
N CYS A 357 21.63 -3.41 -5.77
CA CYS A 357 22.65 -4.44 -5.90
C CYS A 357 24.03 -3.79 -6.15
N PRO A 358 25.06 -4.09 -5.34
CA PRO A 358 26.39 -3.54 -5.55
C PRO A 358 27.04 -4.06 -6.84
N ASP A 359 26.69 -5.26 -7.31
CA ASP A 359 27.34 -5.87 -8.47
C ASP A 359 26.72 -5.38 -9.79
N CYS A 360 25.38 -5.35 -9.87
CA CYS A 360 24.69 -5.07 -11.14
C CYS A 360 23.82 -3.80 -11.13
N GLY A 361 23.73 -3.07 -10.02
CA GLY A 361 22.92 -1.85 -9.92
C GLY A 361 21.39 -2.07 -9.90
N CYS A 362 20.90 -3.32 -9.88
CA CYS A 362 19.47 -3.58 -9.86
C CYS A 362 18.86 -3.15 -8.52
N CYS A 363 17.76 -2.41 -8.51
CA CYS A 363 16.93 -2.15 -7.34
C CYS A 363 16.13 -3.40 -6.99
N ASN A 364 16.20 -3.82 -5.74
CA ASN A 364 15.58 -5.06 -5.26
C ASN A 364 14.71 -4.76 -4.06
N ARG A 365 13.58 -5.47 -3.97
CA ARG A 365 12.71 -5.44 -2.80
C ARG A 365 13.32 -6.35 -1.72
N ARG A 366 13.10 -6.03 -0.44
CA ARG A 366 13.42 -6.96 0.65
C ARG A 366 12.36 -8.05 0.69
N VAL A 367 12.60 -9.18 0.03
CA VAL A 367 11.64 -10.30 -0.04
C VAL A 367 11.82 -11.28 1.10
N TYR A 368 13.05 -11.63 1.44
CA TYR A 368 13.35 -12.64 2.45
C TYR A 368 13.62 -12.02 3.82
N TRP A 369 13.20 -12.73 4.88
CA TRP A 369 13.37 -12.28 6.25
C TRP A 369 14.85 -12.08 6.59
N ASN A 370 15.66 -13.11 6.38
CA ASN A 370 17.04 -13.22 6.84
C ASN A 370 18.12 -12.93 5.77
N ARG A 371 17.74 -12.45 4.59
CA ARG A 371 18.70 -12.15 3.50
C ARG A 371 18.17 -11.17 2.46
N TRP A 372 19.10 -10.54 1.76
CA TRP A 372 18.87 -9.75 0.56
C TRP A 372 19.35 -10.54 -0.66
N VAL A 373 18.48 -10.67 -1.66
CA VAL A 373 18.77 -11.43 -2.90
C VAL A 373 18.47 -10.52 -4.08
N CYS A 374 19.38 -10.45 -5.05
CA CYS A 374 19.15 -9.68 -6.26
C CYS A 374 18.04 -10.31 -7.10
N GLU A 375 17.11 -9.47 -7.59
CA GLU A 375 16.01 -9.88 -8.48
C GLU A 375 16.45 -9.94 -9.96
N ASN A 376 17.67 -9.53 -10.27
CA ASN A 376 18.26 -9.74 -11.59
C ASN A 376 18.64 -11.21 -11.75
N LYS A 377 18.11 -11.87 -12.79
CA LYS A 377 18.32 -13.32 -13.01
C LYS A 377 19.77 -13.63 -13.40
N ASP A 378 20.44 -12.64 -13.99
CA ASP A 378 21.82 -12.75 -14.44
C ASP A 378 22.83 -12.33 -13.35
N CYS A 379 22.35 -12.03 -12.14
CA CYS A 379 23.18 -11.64 -10.99
C CYS A 379 22.96 -12.62 -9.84
N GLN A 380 24.04 -13.12 -9.26
CA GLN A 380 24.01 -14.06 -8.14
C GLN A 380 24.20 -13.38 -6.78
N TYR A 381 24.13 -12.05 -6.72
CA TYR A 381 24.35 -11.31 -5.48
C TYR A 381 23.31 -11.71 -4.42
N THR A 382 23.84 -12.19 -3.30
CA THR A 382 23.09 -12.50 -2.08
C THR A 382 23.88 -12.01 -0.88
N ARG A 383 23.19 -11.42 0.09
CA ARG A 383 23.81 -10.92 1.33
C ARG A 383 22.96 -11.36 2.52
N PRO A 384 23.55 -12.01 3.53
CA PRO A 384 22.87 -12.28 4.80
C PRO A 384 22.36 -10.98 5.45
N ALA A 385 21.13 -11.03 5.96
CA ALA A 385 20.53 -9.99 6.79
C ALA A 385 20.20 -10.62 8.15
N PRO A 386 21.21 -10.79 9.04
CA PRO A 386 21.06 -11.58 10.25
C PRO A 386 19.99 -11.01 11.19
N MET A 387 19.24 -11.93 11.79
CA MET A 387 18.29 -11.64 12.86
C MET A 387 18.99 -11.90 14.19
N LEU A 388 19.78 -10.93 14.65
CA LEU A 388 20.47 -11.06 15.93
C LEU A 388 19.44 -11.17 17.07
N PRO A 389 19.66 -11.98 18.11
CA PRO A 389 18.73 -12.11 19.24
C PRO A 389 18.28 -10.75 19.76
N TYR A 390 16.96 -10.56 19.91
CA TYR A 390 16.42 -9.28 20.34
C TYR A 390 16.67 -9.07 21.84
N PRO A 391 17.29 -7.96 22.27
CA PRO A 391 17.66 -7.75 23.67
C PRO A 391 16.43 -7.79 24.58
N LYS A 392 16.55 -8.48 25.72
CA LYS A 392 15.47 -8.57 26.72
C LYS A 392 15.14 -7.19 27.28
N GLU A 393 16.15 -6.35 27.46
CA GLU A 393 16.04 -5.00 28.00
C GLU A 393 15.25 -4.10 27.05
N LEU A 394 15.46 -4.22 25.73
CA LEU A 394 14.69 -3.47 24.74
C LEU A 394 13.23 -3.94 24.72
N LEU A 395 12.98 -5.24 24.76
CA LEU A 395 11.61 -5.78 24.83
C LEU A 395 10.89 -5.32 26.11
N GLN A 396 11.60 -5.26 27.25
CA GLN A 396 11.04 -4.75 28.50
C GLN A 396 10.72 -3.25 28.41
N GLN A 397 11.60 -2.45 27.81
CA GLN A 397 11.34 -1.02 27.57
C GLN A 397 10.12 -0.80 26.68
N GLU A 398 9.98 -1.60 25.61
CA GLU A 398 8.80 -1.59 24.74
C GLU A 398 7.52 -1.90 25.53
N ASN A 399 7.54 -2.93 26.37
CA ASN A 399 6.40 -3.31 27.21
C ASN A 399 6.02 -2.20 28.21
N VAL A 400 7.00 -1.60 28.89
CA VAL A 400 6.74 -0.49 29.83
C VAL A 400 6.13 0.72 29.11
N LYS A 401 6.67 1.07 27.94
CA LYS A 401 6.12 2.16 27.11
C LYS A 401 4.70 1.83 26.63
N PHE A 402 4.49 0.58 26.23
CA PHE A 402 3.19 0.09 25.78
C PHE A 402 2.14 0.11 26.90
N ASP A 403 2.50 -0.29 28.11
CA ASP A 403 1.60 -0.31 29.26
C ASP A 403 1.17 1.10 29.67
N LYS A 404 2.10 2.06 29.68
CA LYS A 404 1.77 3.48 29.86
C LYS A 404 0.80 3.97 28.78
N HIS A 405 1.00 3.55 27.53
CA HIS A 405 0.12 3.91 26.43
C HIS A 405 -1.29 3.29 26.60
N VAL A 406 -1.36 2.01 26.96
CA VAL A 406 -2.61 1.29 27.24
C VAL A 406 -3.37 1.96 28.38
N GLU A 407 -2.71 2.30 29.48
CA GLU A 407 -3.37 2.91 30.64
C GLU A 407 -3.91 4.31 30.32
N SER A 408 -3.10 5.15 29.66
CA SER A 408 -3.54 6.46 29.19
C SER A 408 -4.77 6.36 28.26
N ARG A 409 -4.78 5.36 27.39
CA ARG A 409 -5.90 5.08 26.48
C ARG A 409 -7.14 4.58 27.23
N ARG A 410 -7.00 3.72 28.23
CA ARG A 410 -8.09 3.25 29.09
C ARG A 410 -8.80 4.42 29.76
N VAL A 411 -8.03 5.33 30.38
CA VAL A 411 -8.54 6.56 30.97
C VAL A 411 -9.27 7.41 29.93
N THR A 412 -8.68 7.61 28.76
CA THR A 412 -9.29 8.39 27.65
C THR A 412 -10.65 7.85 27.22
N TRP A 413 -10.81 6.52 27.23
CA TRP A 413 -12.07 5.85 26.86
C TRP A 413 -12.99 5.55 28.05
N GLY A 414 -12.64 5.99 29.25
CA GLY A 414 -13.43 5.73 30.46
C GLY A 414 -13.50 4.26 30.86
N VAL A 415 -12.50 3.47 30.47
CA VAL A 415 -12.27 2.12 31.02
C VAL A 415 -11.52 2.29 32.33
N ASN A 416 -12.03 1.68 33.40
CA ASN A 416 -11.46 1.67 34.77
C ASN A 416 -11.37 2.99 35.55
N HIS A 417 -11.43 4.21 34.97
CA HIS A 417 -11.30 5.47 35.74
C HIS A 417 -12.02 6.71 35.13
N ASN A 418 -13.34 6.89 35.34
CA ASN A 418 -14.06 8.13 35.00
C ASN A 418 -15.09 8.54 36.10
N PRO A 419 -14.95 9.73 36.74
CA PRO A 419 -15.87 10.23 37.79
C PRO A 419 -17.31 10.52 37.33
N LEU A 420 -17.57 10.78 36.04
CA LEU A 420 -18.91 11.06 35.51
C LEU A 420 -19.76 9.80 35.27
N ASN A 421 -19.18 8.61 35.47
CA ASN A 421 -19.74 7.32 35.04
C ASN A 421 -19.89 6.31 36.19
N ASP A 422 -19.94 6.76 37.45
CA ASP A 422 -20.01 5.93 38.67
C ASP A 422 -21.21 4.96 38.76
N VAL A 423 -22.22 5.12 37.89
CA VAL A 423 -23.44 4.30 37.92
C VAL A 423 -23.31 3.00 37.10
N ASN A 424 -22.40 2.91 36.11
CA ASN A 424 -22.38 1.80 35.11
C ASN A 424 -21.09 0.95 35.05
N ARG A 425 -20.10 1.19 35.92
CA ARG A 425 -18.88 0.36 36.15
C ARG A 425 -18.35 -0.43 34.94
N ILE A 426 -17.56 0.20 34.06
CA ILE A 426 -16.72 -0.54 33.08
C ILE A 426 -15.37 -0.83 33.74
N TYR A 427 -15.37 -1.71 34.76
CA TYR A 427 -14.14 -2.42 35.09
C TYR A 427 -13.93 -3.51 34.05
N ASP A 428 -12.81 -3.48 33.32
CA ASP A 428 -12.36 -4.55 32.46
C ASP A 428 -10.85 -4.78 32.67
N PRO A 429 -10.43 -6.03 33.00
CA PRO A 429 -9.03 -6.31 33.30
C PRO A 429 -8.12 -6.22 32.06
N ILE A 430 -8.68 -6.36 30.85
CA ILE A 430 -7.89 -6.50 29.62
C ILE A 430 -8.18 -5.37 28.63
N ALA A 431 -9.44 -5.02 28.35
CA ALA A 431 -9.77 -4.07 27.30
C ALA A 431 -9.11 -2.69 27.47
N VAL A 432 -8.73 -2.09 26.34
CA VAL A 432 -8.32 -0.69 26.23
C VAL A 432 -9.53 0.20 25.90
N GLN A 433 -10.43 -0.33 25.07
CA GLN A 433 -11.71 0.26 24.71
C GLN A 433 -12.75 -0.85 24.65
N TYR A 434 -13.91 -0.63 25.28
CA TYR A 434 -14.98 -1.63 25.29
C TYR A 434 -16.36 -0.97 25.25
N ASN A 435 -17.04 -1.10 24.11
CA ASN A 435 -18.38 -0.54 23.92
C ASN A 435 -19.47 -1.54 24.35
N ARG A 436 -19.77 -1.58 25.66
CA ARG A 436 -20.78 -2.49 26.25
C ARG A 436 -22.21 -2.26 25.76
N PHE A 437 -22.53 -1.06 25.26
CA PHE A 437 -23.85 -0.82 24.68
C PHE A 437 -24.11 -1.75 23.48
N TYR A 438 -23.07 -1.96 22.65
CA TYR A 438 -23.14 -2.88 21.50
C TYR A 438 -22.70 -4.30 21.84
N LEU A 439 -21.87 -4.48 22.87
CA LEU A 439 -21.28 -5.76 23.28
C LEU A 439 -21.51 -6.01 24.78
N PRO A 440 -22.76 -6.24 25.22
CA PRO A 440 -23.10 -6.29 26.66
C PRO A 440 -22.52 -7.52 27.37
N ASP A 441 -22.31 -8.64 26.67
CA ASP A 441 -21.88 -9.88 27.30
C ASP A 441 -20.37 -10.09 27.23
N SER A 442 -19.82 -10.45 28.37
CA SER A 442 -18.44 -10.89 28.53
C SER A 442 -18.31 -11.75 29.78
N GLN A 443 -17.27 -12.57 29.85
CA GLN A 443 -16.91 -13.33 31.03
C GLN A 443 -15.41 -13.30 31.30
N THR A 444 -15.03 -13.47 32.57
CA THR A 444 -13.64 -13.61 33.01
C THR A 444 -13.45 -14.95 33.66
N LEU A 445 -12.45 -15.69 33.22
CA LEU A 445 -12.20 -17.07 33.59
C LEU A 445 -10.72 -17.23 33.95
N ASN A 446 -10.41 -18.27 34.73
CA ASN A 446 -9.05 -18.77 34.88
C ASN A 446 -9.02 -20.15 34.22
N ILE A 447 -8.26 -20.29 33.13
CA ILE A 447 -8.17 -21.52 32.36
C ILE A 447 -6.69 -21.89 32.25
N GLY A 448 -6.31 -23.04 32.82
CA GLY A 448 -4.90 -23.36 33.03
C GLY A 448 -4.25 -22.28 33.89
N GLY A 449 -3.08 -21.80 33.47
CA GLY A 449 -2.39 -20.69 34.11
C GLY A 449 -2.69 -19.30 33.53
N TYR A 450 -3.74 -19.15 32.71
CA TYR A 450 -4.09 -17.89 32.04
C TYR A 450 -5.30 -17.21 32.67
N LEU A 451 -5.23 -15.88 32.78
CA LEU A 451 -6.41 -15.04 32.94
C LEU A 451 -7.07 -14.89 31.57
N VAL A 452 -8.30 -15.36 31.43
CA VAL A 452 -9.03 -15.33 30.16
C VAL A 452 -10.18 -14.33 30.23
N ARG A 453 -10.22 -13.42 29.27
CA ARG A 453 -11.38 -12.54 29.05
C ARG A 453 -12.02 -12.89 27.72
N GLN A 454 -13.31 -13.23 27.76
CA GLN A 454 -14.08 -13.62 26.59
C GLN A 454 -15.21 -12.60 26.37
N TYR A 455 -15.28 -12.05 25.15
CA TYR A 455 -16.26 -11.07 24.71
C TYR A 455 -17.17 -11.70 23.66
N PHE A 456 -18.48 -11.49 23.74
CA PHE A 456 -19.43 -12.06 22.79
C PHE A 456 -19.83 -11.01 21.76
N LEU A 457 -19.45 -11.25 20.50
CA LEU A 457 -19.70 -10.31 19.41
C LEU A 457 -21.11 -10.53 18.88
N ARG A 458 -21.83 -9.43 18.65
CA ARG A 458 -23.24 -9.47 18.25
C ARG A 458 -23.48 -8.81 16.91
N ASP A 459 -24.54 -9.21 16.22
CA ASP A 459 -25.08 -8.41 15.13
C ASP A 459 -26.00 -7.32 15.69
N TYR A 460 -26.01 -6.14 15.06
CA TYR A 460 -26.80 -5.02 15.54
C TYR A 460 -28.30 -5.15 15.21
N VAL A 461 -28.63 -5.81 14.10
CA VAL A 461 -29.99 -5.78 13.52
C VAL A 461 -30.95 -6.69 14.30
N ASN A 462 -30.50 -7.92 14.57
CA ASN A 462 -31.26 -8.95 15.25
C ASN A 462 -30.82 -9.08 16.72
N ASN A 463 -29.71 -8.46 17.09
CA ASN A 463 -29.14 -8.52 18.43
C ASN A 463 -28.80 -9.97 18.86
N PHE A 464 -28.35 -10.81 17.91
CA PHE A 464 -27.89 -12.15 18.21
C PHE A 464 -26.40 -12.16 18.52
N VAL A 465 -25.99 -13.03 19.44
CA VAL A 465 -24.60 -13.43 19.59
C VAL A 465 -24.18 -14.20 18.35
N LEU A 466 -23.14 -13.72 17.67
CA LEU A 466 -22.54 -14.34 16.49
C LEU A 466 -21.47 -15.37 16.85
N GLY A 467 -20.90 -15.22 18.04
CA GLY A 467 -19.78 -16.00 18.54
C GLY A 467 -19.00 -15.23 19.61
N SER A 468 -17.77 -15.64 19.87
CA SER A 468 -16.93 -15.05 20.91
C SER A 468 -15.51 -14.74 20.44
N PHE A 469 -14.87 -13.80 21.14
CA PHE A 469 -13.46 -13.48 21.04
C PHE A 469 -12.85 -13.54 22.43
N SER A 470 -11.83 -14.37 22.60
CA SER A 470 -11.18 -14.68 23.88
C SER A 470 -9.73 -14.24 23.83
N ILE A 471 -9.26 -13.58 24.89
CA ILE A 471 -7.84 -13.31 25.14
C ILE A 471 -7.40 -14.06 26.38
N PHE A 472 -6.40 -14.92 26.22
CA PHE A 472 -5.67 -15.61 27.28
C PHE A 472 -4.42 -14.79 27.57
N SER A 473 -4.45 -14.01 28.65
CA SER A 473 -3.30 -13.23 29.09
C SER A 473 -2.28 -14.11 29.78
N SER A 474 -1.06 -14.11 29.23
CA SER A 474 0.09 -14.80 29.80
C SER A 474 0.68 -14.05 30.99
N ASN A 475 1.60 -14.70 31.68
CA ASN A 475 2.37 -14.15 32.78
C ASN A 475 3.79 -14.74 32.77
N ASP A 476 4.66 -14.24 33.63
CA ASP A 476 6.07 -14.65 33.69
C ASP A 476 6.24 -16.14 33.98
N ALA A 477 5.37 -16.73 34.81
CA ALA A 477 5.42 -18.15 35.12
C ALA A 477 5.09 -19.03 33.90
N ILE A 478 4.11 -18.63 33.09
CA ILE A 478 3.78 -19.30 31.82
C ILE A 478 4.91 -19.11 30.81
N ASN A 479 5.44 -17.89 30.68
CA ASN A 479 6.44 -17.52 29.69
C ASN A 479 7.76 -18.28 29.89
N ALA A 480 8.21 -18.39 31.14
CA ALA A 480 9.52 -18.94 31.51
C ALA A 480 9.57 -20.48 31.59
N ARG A 481 8.45 -21.19 31.43
CA ARG A 481 8.43 -22.67 31.46
C ARG A 481 9.31 -23.27 30.36
N PRO A 482 9.80 -24.52 30.54
CA PRO A 482 10.39 -25.28 29.45
C PRO A 482 9.44 -25.29 28.25
N ASP A 483 9.97 -25.03 27.05
CA ASP A 483 9.18 -24.87 25.81
C ASP A 483 8.09 -23.79 25.88
N GLY A 484 8.19 -22.88 26.86
CA GLY A 484 7.37 -21.70 27.09
C GLY A 484 7.48 -20.65 25.98
N PRO A 485 6.60 -19.64 25.96
CA PRO A 485 6.69 -18.48 25.07
C PRO A 485 8.09 -17.86 24.96
N ASP A 486 8.88 -17.78 26.04
CA ASP A 486 10.25 -17.27 25.98
C ASP A 486 11.14 -18.15 25.10
N ALA A 487 11.09 -19.47 25.30
CA ALA A 487 11.86 -20.44 24.52
C ALA A 487 11.42 -20.45 23.05
N LEU A 488 10.10 -20.45 22.79
CA LEU A 488 9.55 -20.40 21.43
C LEU A 488 10.00 -19.13 20.68
N PHE A 489 9.98 -17.98 21.35
CA PHE A 489 10.43 -16.74 20.74
C PHE A 489 11.92 -16.80 20.38
N ARG A 490 12.78 -17.27 21.29
CA ARG A 490 14.22 -17.40 21.05
C ARG A 490 14.55 -18.36 19.92
N GLU A 491 13.83 -19.47 19.82
CA GLU A 491 14.01 -20.44 18.74
C GLU A 491 13.55 -19.87 17.39
N LEU A 492 12.43 -19.14 17.35
CA LEU A 492 11.95 -18.47 16.12
C LEU A 492 12.90 -17.37 15.62
N GLU A 493 13.65 -16.73 16.50
CA GLU A 493 14.65 -15.74 16.09
C GLU A 493 15.80 -16.37 15.31
N LEU A 494 16.18 -17.60 15.66
CA LEU A 494 17.36 -18.29 15.13
C LEU A 494 17.03 -19.26 13.99
N THR A 495 15.80 -19.77 13.95
CA THR A 495 15.39 -20.79 12.98
C THR A 495 14.88 -20.13 11.69
N ASP A 496 15.48 -20.47 10.54
CA ASP A 496 14.90 -20.08 9.24
C ASP A 496 13.66 -20.93 8.93
N ILE A 497 12.50 -20.45 9.37
CA ILE A 497 11.22 -21.08 9.06
C ILE A 497 10.77 -20.82 7.61
N GLY A 498 11.45 -19.95 6.84
CA GLY A 498 11.10 -19.61 5.45
C GLY A 498 10.27 -18.33 5.31
N LEU A 499 10.30 -17.44 6.30
CA LEU A 499 9.55 -16.17 6.25
C LEU A 499 9.94 -15.32 5.03
N ARG A 500 8.92 -14.93 4.26
CA ARG A 500 9.09 -14.04 3.11
C ARG A 500 7.89 -13.14 2.89
N ARG A 501 8.10 -11.99 2.25
CA ARG A 501 7.03 -11.13 1.76
C ARG A 501 6.48 -11.70 0.46
N ASN A 502 5.18 -11.50 0.22
CA ASN A 502 4.52 -11.99 -0.99
C ASN A 502 3.85 -10.83 -1.75
N PRO A 503 3.69 -10.93 -3.08
CA PRO A 503 2.93 -9.96 -3.86
C PRO A 503 1.47 -9.85 -3.39
N VAL A 504 1.01 -8.63 -3.10
CA VAL A 504 -0.37 -8.37 -2.60
C VAL A 504 -1.17 -7.41 -3.48
N ALA A 505 -0.50 -6.64 -4.33
CA ALA A 505 -1.14 -5.66 -5.20
C ALA A 505 -0.62 -5.82 -6.62
N VAL A 506 -1.55 -5.84 -7.60
CA VAL A 506 -1.28 -5.90 -9.05
C VAL A 506 -0.18 -6.91 -9.40
N ILE A 507 -0.38 -8.17 -8.99
CA ILE A 507 0.58 -9.27 -9.13
C ILE A 507 1.04 -9.41 -10.59
N GLY A 508 2.35 -9.51 -10.80
CA GLY A 508 2.97 -9.60 -12.13
C GLY A 508 3.01 -8.28 -12.92
N HIS A 509 2.53 -7.18 -12.36
CA HIS A 509 2.58 -5.85 -12.99
C HIS A 509 3.82 -5.05 -12.58
N LYS A 510 4.20 -4.03 -13.35
CA LYS A 510 5.31 -3.10 -13.02
C LYS A 510 5.12 -2.34 -11.69
N LEU A 511 3.90 -2.31 -11.17
CA LEU A 511 3.51 -1.64 -9.92
C LEU A 511 3.31 -2.63 -8.77
N GLU A 512 3.79 -3.87 -8.92
CA GLU A 512 3.58 -4.94 -7.96
C GLU A 512 4.06 -4.55 -6.57
N GLY A 513 3.11 -4.50 -5.63
CA GLY A 513 3.35 -4.21 -4.22
C GLY A 513 3.41 -5.50 -3.41
N TYR A 514 4.30 -5.54 -2.43
CA TYR A 514 4.49 -6.69 -1.53
C TYR A 514 3.85 -6.42 -0.17
N SER A 515 3.50 -7.49 0.55
CA SER A 515 3.02 -7.44 1.94
C SER A 515 3.99 -6.63 2.80
N ARG A 516 3.55 -6.02 3.90
CA ARG A 516 4.50 -5.40 4.84
C ARG A 516 5.21 -6.45 5.69
N HIS A 517 4.41 -7.28 6.37
CA HIS A 517 4.87 -8.43 7.13
C HIS A 517 5.40 -9.55 6.23
N PHE A 518 6.22 -10.41 6.83
CA PHE A 518 6.75 -11.63 6.25
C PHE A 518 5.91 -12.81 6.70
N GLN A 519 5.76 -13.81 5.85
CA GLN A 519 4.85 -14.93 6.12
C GLN A 519 5.37 -16.26 5.58
N GLN A 520 5.03 -17.33 6.28
CA GLN A 520 5.19 -18.72 5.86
C GLN A 520 3.96 -19.49 6.34
N ASN A 521 3.31 -20.21 5.42
CA ASN A 521 2.21 -21.11 5.77
C ASN A 521 2.74 -22.51 6.03
N PHE A 522 2.23 -23.17 7.06
CA PHE A 522 2.44 -24.59 7.33
C PHE A 522 1.08 -25.29 7.35
N GLY A 523 1.01 -26.51 6.82
CA GLY A 523 -0.24 -27.27 6.75
C GLY A 523 -1.00 -27.07 5.43
N ALA A 524 -2.32 -27.23 5.50
CA ALA A 524 -3.23 -27.02 4.40
C ALA A 524 -3.07 -25.64 3.78
N ARG A 525 -3.18 -25.56 2.45
CA ARG A 525 -2.97 -24.31 1.72
C ARG A 525 -4.05 -23.28 2.10
N TYR A 526 -3.60 -22.16 2.64
CA TYR A 526 -4.45 -21.02 2.96
C TYR A 526 -4.28 -19.88 1.96
N LYS A 527 -5.39 -19.32 1.48
CA LYS A 527 -5.42 -18.26 0.46
C LYS A 527 -6.26 -17.08 0.93
N PHE A 528 -5.63 -16.13 1.62
CA PHE A 528 -6.25 -14.92 2.16
C PHE A 528 -5.75 -13.68 1.43
N GLY A 529 -6.47 -13.19 0.43
CA GLY A 529 -6.06 -12.02 -0.37
C GLY A 529 -4.73 -12.13 -1.16
N VAL A 530 -3.89 -13.11 -0.83
CA VAL A 530 -2.50 -13.35 -1.25
C VAL A 530 -2.30 -14.86 -1.29
N ALA A 531 -1.72 -15.38 -2.36
CA ALA A 531 -1.33 -16.79 -2.40
C ALA A 531 -0.01 -16.97 -1.64
N VAL A 532 -0.04 -17.64 -0.49
CA VAL A 532 1.16 -18.01 0.27
C VAL A 532 1.59 -19.41 -0.15
N GLN A 533 2.90 -19.64 -0.32
CA GLN A 533 3.40 -21.01 -0.46
C GLN A 533 3.24 -21.73 0.89
N SER A 534 2.75 -22.96 0.85
CA SER A 534 2.57 -23.80 2.04
C SER A 534 3.58 -24.93 2.08
N LYS A 535 4.24 -25.08 3.22
CA LYS A 535 4.99 -26.29 3.59
C LYS A 535 4.06 -27.24 4.34
N GLY A 536 4.30 -28.54 4.26
CA GLY A 536 3.58 -29.51 5.09
C GLY A 536 3.92 -29.36 6.57
N PHE A 537 3.06 -29.81 7.49
CA PHE A 537 3.46 -29.91 8.89
C PHE A 537 4.59 -30.91 9.12
N SER A 538 4.76 -31.89 8.24
CA SER A 538 5.95 -32.78 8.21
C SER A 538 7.27 -32.04 7.94
N GLU A 539 7.21 -30.85 7.34
CA GLU A 539 8.37 -29.98 7.06
C GLU A 539 8.46 -28.82 8.07
N ALA A 540 7.52 -28.72 9.00
CA ALA A 540 7.47 -27.65 9.98
C ALA A 540 8.52 -27.89 11.08
N PRO A 541 9.35 -26.89 11.42
CA PRO A 541 10.22 -26.98 12.58
C PRO A 541 9.41 -27.17 13.86
N ASP A 542 9.99 -27.85 14.86
CA ASP A 542 9.28 -28.20 16.09
C ASP A 542 8.70 -26.97 16.83
N VAL A 543 9.34 -25.80 16.76
CA VAL A 543 8.79 -24.54 17.31
C VAL A 543 7.41 -24.19 16.77
N ILE A 544 7.14 -24.49 15.49
CA ILE A 544 5.85 -24.26 14.85
C ILE A 544 4.82 -25.27 15.39
N LEU A 545 5.22 -26.54 15.53
CA LEU A 545 4.37 -27.61 16.04
C LEU A 545 4.04 -27.40 17.53
N ARG A 546 5.00 -26.97 18.36
CA ARG A 546 4.77 -26.54 19.74
C ARG A 546 3.77 -25.39 19.82
N GLY A 547 3.91 -24.39 18.94
CA GLY A 547 2.94 -23.30 18.80
C GLY A 547 1.54 -23.80 18.42
N LEU A 548 1.44 -24.72 17.45
CA LEU A 548 0.19 -25.34 17.01
C LEU A 548 -0.52 -26.07 18.16
N HIS A 549 0.18 -26.90 18.93
CA HIS A 549 -0.43 -27.65 20.03
C HIS A 549 -0.94 -26.75 21.15
N ARG A 550 -0.27 -25.61 21.43
CA ARG A 550 -0.78 -24.59 22.35
C ARG A 550 -2.10 -23.98 21.85
N LEU A 551 -2.20 -23.71 20.55
CA LEU A 551 -3.40 -23.17 19.94
C LEU A 551 -4.54 -24.20 19.90
N ILE A 552 -4.25 -25.48 19.66
CA ILE A 552 -5.24 -26.57 19.73
C ILE A 552 -5.84 -26.67 21.14
N TRP A 553 -5.00 -26.58 22.18
CA TRP A 553 -5.47 -26.55 23.57
C TRP A 553 -6.36 -25.33 23.84
N ALA A 554 -5.89 -24.13 23.50
CA ALA A 554 -6.62 -22.88 23.73
C ALA A 554 -7.97 -22.88 23.00
N LYS A 555 -8.01 -23.41 21.76
CA LYS A 555 -9.24 -23.63 20.99
C LYS A 555 -10.24 -24.48 21.79
N LYS A 556 -9.84 -25.65 22.26
CA LYS A 556 -10.71 -26.59 22.99
C LYS A 556 -11.26 -25.95 24.26
N ALA A 557 -10.38 -25.29 25.03
CA ALA A 557 -10.77 -24.63 26.27
C ALA A 557 -11.72 -23.43 26.06
N ALA A 558 -11.41 -22.54 25.10
CA ALA A 558 -12.24 -21.38 24.79
C ALA A 558 -13.61 -21.79 24.22
N LEU A 559 -13.63 -22.84 23.38
CA LEU A 559 -14.86 -23.35 22.78
C LEU A 559 -15.81 -23.92 23.84
N ALA A 560 -15.30 -24.73 24.76
CA ALA A 560 -16.10 -25.24 25.87
C ALA A 560 -16.72 -24.10 26.68
N ALA A 561 -15.89 -23.14 27.14
CA ALA A 561 -16.37 -22.00 27.92
C ALA A 561 -17.35 -21.09 27.14
N SER A 562 -17.14 -20.92 25.83
CA SER A 562 -18.03 -20.14 24.96
C SER A 562 -19.40 -20.82 24.83
N ASN A 563 -19.41 -22.13 24.60
CA ASN A 563 -20.63 -22.90 24.42
C ASN A 563 -21.43 -22.95 25.73
N ASP A 564 -20.76 -23.14 26.86
CA ASP A 564 -21.38 -23.10 28.19
C ASP A 564 -22.06 -21.76 28.46
N PHE A 565 -21.37 -20.65 28.15
CA PHE A 565 -21.96 -19.31 28.31
C PHE A 565 -23.16 -19.10 27.38
N ILE A 566 -23.04 -19.46 26.11
CA ILE A 566 -24.11 -19.28 25.12
C ILE A 566 -25.34 -20.10 25.52
N ALA A 567 -25.17 -21.28 26.11
CA ALA A 567 -26.28 -22.11 26.61
C ALA A 567 -27.09 -21.42 27.72
N THR A 568 -26.52 -20.44 28.43
CA THR A 568 -27.26 -19.65 29.44
C THR A 568 -28.10 -18.53 28.85
N LEU A 569 -27.90 -18.18 27.57
CA LEU A 569 -28.58 -17.06 26.93
C LEU A 569 -30.02 -17.44 26.53
N PRO A 570 -30.95 -16.47 26.51
CA PRO A 570 -32.28 -16.69 25.95
C PRO A 570 -32.18 -17.18 24.49
N PRO A 571 -33.00 -18.14 24.03
CA PRO A 571 -32.92 -18.68 22.66
C PRO A 571 -32.97 -17.60 21.56
N LYS A 572 -33.73 -16.53 21.79
CA LYS A 572 -33.83 -15.37 20.89
C LYS A 572 -32.56 -14.51 20.79
N ALA A 573 -31.55 -14.74 21.62
CA ALA A 573 -30.29 -14.01 21.62
C ALA A 573 -29.15 -14.85 21.01
N ILE A 574 -29.41 -16.09 20.62
CA ILE A 574 -28.41 -17.04 20.12
C ILE A 574 -28.46 -17.05 18.59
N GLY A 575 -27.34 -16.69 17.94
CA GLY A 575 -27.23 -16.76 16.49
C GLY A 575 -27.15 -18.21 16.00
N PRO A 576 -27.64 -18.53 14.78
CA PRO A 576 -27.71 -19.91 14.28
C PRO A 576 -26.37 -20.67 14.26
N SER A 577 -25.26 -19.95 14.08
CA SER A 577 -23.90 -20.51 13.98
C SER A 577 -22.99 -20.09 15.15
N SER A 578 -23.58 -19.61 16.25
CA SER A 578 -22.85 -19.03 17.39
C SER A 578 -22.21 -20.08 18.30
N CYS A 579 -22.73 -21.30 18.30
CA CYS A 579 -22.28 -22.43 19.09
C CYS A 579 -21.89 -23.59 18.14
N PRO A 580 -20.70 -23.55 17.52
CA PRO A 580 -20.30 -24.59 16.59
C PRO A 580 -20.04 -25.92 17.34
N VAL A 581 -20.56 -27.01 16.77
CA VAL A 581 -20.35 -28.39 17.24
C VAL A 581 -19.37 -29.12 16.31
N ASP A 582 -18.75 -30.20 16.80
CA ASP A 582 -17.83 -31.05 16.03
C ASP A 582 -16.66 -30.31 15.36
N VAL A 583 -16.11 -29.31 16.05
CA VAL A 583 -15.02 -28.47 15.53
C VAL A 583 -13.72 -29.28 15.41
N LYS A 584 -13.32 -29.55 14.16
CA LYS A 584 -12.06 -30.23 13.81
C LYS A 584 -10.82 -29.50 14.36
N ASP A 585 -9.75 -30.26 14.57
CA ASP A 585 -8.44 -29.68 14.93
C ASP A 585 -7.84 -28.92 13.75
N PHE A 586 -6.93 -28.00 14.08
CA PHE A 586 -6.30 -27.15 13.09
C PHE A 586 -5.45 -27.99 12.14
N ASN A 587 -5.56 -27.69 10.85
CA ASN A 587 -4.76 -28.31 9.79
C ASN A 587 -3.89 -27.27 9.06
N GLU A 588 -3.90 -26.01 9.51
CA GLU A 588 -3.08 -24.92 9.00
C GLU A 588 -2.55 -24.05 10.15
N LEU A 589 -1.33 -23.53 9.96
CA LEU A 589 -0.74 -22.48 10.78
C LEU A 589 0.06 -21.51 9.90
N LEU A 590 -0.39 -20.25 9.89
CA LEU A 590 0.32 -19.13 9.28
C LEU A 590 1.25 -18.48 10.29
N ALA A 591 2.56 -18.56 10.03
CA ALA A 591 3.56 -17.83 10.78
C ALA A 591 3.80 -16.46 10.13
N LEU A 592 3.71 -15.39 10.93
CA LEU A 592 3.98 -14.01 10.52
C LEU A 592 5.17 -13.44 11.29
N GLY A 593 6.09 -12.80 10.59
CA GLY A 593 7.17 -11.99 11.16
C GLY A 593 6.92 -10.51 10.88
N TYR A 594 6.93 -9.69 11.94
CA TYR A 594 6.74 -8.25 11.88
C TYR A 594 8.06 -7.55 12.19
N MET A 595 8.45 -6.65 11.30
CA MET A 595 9.49 -5.66 11.54
C MET A 595 8.89 -4.39 12.15
N GLU A 596 9.75 -3.46 12.55
CA GLU A 596 9.34 -2.16 13.08
C GLU A 596 8.35 -1.45 12.14
N ASN A 597 7.24 -0.99 12.69
CA ASN A 597 6.13 -0.32 11.98
C ASN A 597 5.34 -1.19 10.99
N ASP A 598 5.58 -2.50 10.94
CA ASP A 598 4.69 -3.40 10.22
C ASP A 598 3.34 -3.49 10.93
N LYS A 599 2.26 -3.49 10.14
CA LYS A 599 0.89 -3.61 10.63
C LYS A 599 0.01 -4.32 9.62
N ILE A 600 -1.09 -4.87 10.11
CA ILE A 600 -2.16 -5.38 9.25
C ILE A 600 -3.36 -4.48 9.47
N ASN A 601 -3.77 -3.79 8.40
CA ASN A 601 -4.97 -2.93 8.44
C ASN A 601 -6.23 -3.76 8.68
N TYR A 602 -7.38 -3.09 8.82
CA TYR A 602 -8.66 -3.77 8.98
C TYR A 602 -8.91 -4.78 7.86
N HIS A 603 -9.22 -6.01 8.26
CA HIS A 603 -9.53 -7.16 7.41
C HIS A 603 -10.43 -8.15 8.18
N ASP A 604 -10.83 -9.22 7.51
CA ASP A 604 -11.53 -10.36 8.09
C ASP A 604 -10.91 -11.67 7.61
N ASP A 605 -11.00 -12.73 8.39
CA ASP A 605 -10.63 -14.09 7.97
C ASP A 605 -11.84 -14.83 7.35
N GLY A 606 -12.71 -14.12 6.62
CA GLY A 606 -13.98 -14.65 6.11
C GLY A 606 -13.85 -15.56 4.88
N GLU A 607 -12.72 -16.25 4.68
CA GLU A 607 -12.52 -17.16 3.55
C GLU A 607 -13.57 -18.28 3.55
N LYS A 608 -13.97 -18.72 2.34
CA LYS A 608 -15.06 -19.69 2.18
C LYS A 608 -14.71 -21.04 2.83
N GLU A 609 -13.46 -21.46 2.68
CA GLU A 609 -12.91 -22.71 3.17
C GLU A 609 -12.58 -22.68 4.67
N LEU A 610 -12.69 -21.53 5.34
CA LEU A 610 -12.34 -21.41 6.76
C LEU A 610 -13.39 -22.08 7.67
N GLY A 611 -12.92 -22.89 8.63
CA GLY A 611 -13.70 -23.41 9.74
C GLY A 611 -14.09 -22.33 10.76
N PRO A 612 -14.91 -22.66 11.77
CA PRO A 612 -15.54 -21.65 12.62
C PRO A 612 -14.61 -21.03 13.68
N VAL A 613 -13.37 -21.51 13.83
CA VAL A 613 -12.45 -21.05 14.88
C VAL A 613 -11.12 -20.62 14.30
N VAL A 614 -10.63 -19.47 14.74
CA VAL A 614 -9.28 -18.94 14.49
C VAL A 614 -8.60 -18.76 15.84
N ALA A 615 -7.35 -19.20 15.97
CA ALA A 615 -6.56 -18.94 17.17
C ALA A 615 -5.20 -18.39 16.80
N ALA A 616 -4.65 -17.47 17.59
CA ALA A 616 -3.31 -16.94 17.35
C ALA A 616 -2.50 -16.76 18.63
N LEU A 617 -1.20 -17.06 18.55
CA LEU A 617 -0.20 -16.88 19.60
C LEU A 617 0.66 -15.66 19.25
N SER A 618 0.82 -14.74 20.20
CA SER A 618 1.64 -13.55 20.06
C SER A 618 2.98 -13.72 20.76
N LEU A 619 4.09 -13.50 20.07
CA LEU A 619 5.45 -13.65 20.61
C LEU A 619 6.30 -12.40 20.31
N GLY A 620 6.96 -11.87 21.33
CA GLY A 620 7.86 -10.72 21.21
C GLY A 620 7.17 -9.39 21.52
N SER A 621 7.46 -8.36 20.74
CA SER A 621 6.97 -6.99 20.94
C SER A 621 5.44 -6.92 21.06
N PRO A 622 4.90 -6.02 21.92
CA PRO A 622 3.48 -5.92 22.16
C PRO A 622 2.72 -5.35 20.96
N SER A 623 1.42 -5.60 20.91
CA SER A 623 0.52 -5.09 19.87
C SER A 623 -0.87 -4.81 20.43
N THR A 624 -1.69 -4.09 19.67
CA THR A 624 -3.13 -3.96 19.95
C THR A 624 -3.93 -4.63 18.86
N MET A 625 -4.98 -5.37 19.25
CA MET A 625 -5.98 -5.90 18.33
C MET A 625 -7.28 -5.12 18.49
N LYS A 626 -7.88 -4.70 17.37
CA LYS A 626 -9.05 -3.81 17.38
C LYS A 626 -10.13 -4.36 16.46
N PHE A 627 -11.37 -4.29 16.90
CA PHE A 627 -12.55 -4.70 16.15
C PHE A 627 -13.43 -3.50 15.86
N ARG A 628 -13.91 -3.43 14.63
CA ARG A 628 -14.96 -2.48 14.23
C ARG A 628 -16.00 -3.15 13.32
N PRO A 629 -17.23 -2.63 13.27
CA PRO A 629 -18.23 -3.12 12.34
C PRO A 629 -17.85 -2.84 10.88
N LYS A 630 -18.29 -3.72 9.99
CA LYS A 630 -18.19 -3.57 8.54
C LYS A 630 -19.27 -2.64 7.98
N PHE A 631 -19.03 -2.11 6.79
CA PHE A 631 -20.06 -1.42 6.02
C PHE A 631 -21.30 -2.30 5.79
N GLY A 632 -22.49 -1.76 6.05
CA GLY A 632 -23.76 -2.48 5.84
C GLY A 632 -24.19 -3.39 7.01
N SER A 633 -23.46 -3.41 8.11
CA SER A 633 -23.78 -4.22 9.31
C SER A 633 -24.91 -3.65 10.19
N GLY A 634 -25.50 -2.51 9.81
CA GLY A 634 -26.60 -1.85 10.52
C GLY A 634 -26.17 -0.96 11.70
N PHE A 635 -24.91 -1.04 12.13
CA PHE A 635 -24.37 -0.16 13.18
C PHE A 635 -24.48 1.31 12.80
N ARG A 636 -24.61 2.18 13.81
CA ARG A 636 -24.90 3.61 13.62
C ARG A 636 -23.80 4.57 14.02
N TYR A 637 -22.79 4.11 14.78
CA TYR A 637 -21.74 5.00 15.29
C TYR A 637 -20.61 5.21 14.28
N VAL A 638 -20.85 6.11 13.32
CA VAL A 638 -19.89 6.48 12.26
C VAL A 638 -18.96 7.59 12.77
N ILE A 639 -17.64 7.40 12.60
CA ILE A 639 -16.62 8.38 13.02
C ILE A 639 -16.14 9.26 11.86
N LYS A 640 -16.17 8.75 10.63
CA LYS A 640 -15.81 9.48 9.42
C LYS A 640 -16.32 8.76 8.18
N THR A 641 -16.21 9.42 7.04
CA THR A 641 -16.42 8.82 5.72
C THR A 641 -15.08 8.67 5.01
N ASP A 642 -14.83 7.52 4.40
CA ASP A 642 -13.66 7.24 3.56
C ASP A 642 -14.13 6.77 2.19
N ARG A 643 -13.80 7.52 1.12
CA ARG A 643 -14.25 7.26 -0.26
C ARG A 643 -15.76 6.99 -0.37
N GLY A 644 -16.56 7.82 0.28
CA GLY A 644 -18.02 7.70 0.32
C GLY A 644 -18.58 6.57 1.20
N LYS A 645 -17.74 5.79 1.89
CA LYS A 645 -18.16 4.72 2.81
C LYS A 645 -18.01 5.15 4.27
N PRO A 646 -19.02 4.93 5.13
CA PRO A 646 -18.89 5.21 6.54
C PRO A 646 -17.88 4.26 7.18
N VAL A 647 -17.03 4.83 8.04
CA VAL A 647 -16.10 4.12 8.91
C VAL A 647 -16.67 4.18 10.31
N TYR A 648 -16.92 3.02 10.91
CA TYR A 648 -17.49 2.92 12.24
C TYR A 648 -16.45 3.04 13.34
N ALA A 649 -16.91 3.48 14.51
CA ALA A 649 -16.13 3.46 15.73
C ALA A 649 -15.69 2.04 16.09
N GLN A 650 -14.55 1.96 16.78
CA GLN A 650 -14.06 0.72 17.37
C GLN A 650 -15.01 0.25 18.47
N MET A 651 -15.31 -1.05 18.49
CA MET A 651 -16.18 -1.66 19.50
C MET A 651 -15.38 -2.33 20.62
N LEU A 652 -14.21 -2.85 20.26
CA LEU A 652 -13.31 -3.53 21.17
C LEU A 652 -11.86 -3.26 20.75
N GLU A 653 -11.03 -2.87 21.70
CA GLU A 653 -9.57 -2.80 21.57
C GLU A 653 -8.96 -3.57 22.74
N VAL A 654 -8.09 -4.54 22.48
CA VAL A 654 -7.39 -5.34 23.50
C VAL A 654 -5.88 -5.30 23.26
N PRO A 655 -5.06 -5.29 24.32
CA PRO A 655 -3.63 -5.51 24.20
C PRO A 655 -3.34 -6.99 23.90
N MET A 656 -2.26 -7.24 23.17
CA MET A 656 -1.70 -8.55 22.84
C MET A 656 -0.20 -8.50 23.12
N LYS A 657 0.23 -9.09 24.23
CA LYS A 657 1.62 -9.13 24.70
C LYS A 657 2.32 -10.45 24.35
N HIS A 658 3.58 -10.56 24.75
CA HIS A 658 4.36 -11.80 24.64
C HIS A 658 3.68 -12.94 25.42
N GLY A 659 3.42 -14.05 24.73
CA GLY A 659 2.80 -15.26 25.29
C GLY A 659 1.27 -15.26 25.26
N ASP A 660 0.63 -14.13 24.96
CA ASP A 660 -0.83 -14.04 24.90
C ASP A 660 -1.38 -14.87 23.73
N ILE A 661 -2.51 -15.54 23.98
CA ILE A 661 -3.24 -16.30 22.97
C ILE A 661 -4.60 -15.63 22.74
N MET A 662 -4.99 -15.46 21.49
CA MET A 662 -6.35 -15.08 21.11
C MET A 662 -7.09 -16.28 20.50
N VAL A 663 -8.39 -16.37 20.75
CA VAL A 663 -9.27 -17.37 20.11
C VAL A 663 -10.57 -16.69 19.70
N MET A 664 -10.91 -16.75 18.41
CA MET A 664 -12.14 -16.23 17.84
C MET A 664 -13.00 -17.40 17.36
N ILE A 665 -14.24 -17.50 17.87
CA ILE A 665 -15.18 -18.59 17.60
C ILE A 665 -16.43 -17.98 16.95
N GLY A 666 -16.84 -18.50 15.80
CA GLY A 666 -18.05 -18.10 15.09
C GLY A 666 -17.75 -17.49 13.73
N GLN A 667 -18.07 -18.22 12.65
CA GLN A 667 -17.81 -17.79 11.26
C GLN A 667 -18.56 -16.49 10.89
N GLU A 668 -19.70 -16.24 11.52
CA GLU A 668 -20.54 -15.06 11.24
C GLU A 668 -19.93 -13.75 11.75
N ILE A 669 -19.00 -13.81 12.71
CA ILE A 669 -18.26 -12.62 13.18
C ILE A 669 -17.59 -11.93 11.99
N GLN A 670 -16.96 -12.71 11.11
CA GLN A 670 -16.23 -12.19 9.95
C GLN A 670 -17.15 -11.51 8.93
N LYS A 671 -18.47 -11.73 8.96
CA LYS A 671 -19.42 -11.02 8.09
C LYS A 671 -19.82 -9.64 8.63
N VAL A 672 -19.74 -9.46 9.93
CA VAL A 672 -20.24 -8.26 10.63
C VAL A 672 -19.10 -7.35 11.09
N TYR A 673 -17.96 -7.92 11.47
CA TYR A 673 -16.81 -7.22 11.99
C TYR A 673 -15.59 -7.40 11.11
N GLU A 674 -14.72 -6.40 11.14
CA GLU A 674 -13.34 -6.49 10.66
C GLU A 674 -12.41 -6.12 11.81
N HIS A 675 -11.19 -6.65 11.75
CA HIS A 675 -10.19 -6.49 12.79
C HIS A 675 -8.83 -6.09 12.23
N THR A 676 -8.01 -5.48 13.08
CA THR A 676 -6.66 -5.02 12.74
C THR A 676 -5.71 -5.36 13.89
N VAL A 677 -4.44 -5.57 13.54
CA VAL A 677 -3.36 -5.72 14.51
C VAL A 677 -2.35 -4.60 14.27
N ASP A 678 -2.06 -3.85 15.33
CA ASP A 678 -1.15 -2.70 15.36
C ASP A 678 0.00 -2.97 16.35
N PRO A 679 1.11 -3.58 15.89
CA PRO A 679 2.34 -3.77 16.66
C PRO A 679 2.96 -2.45 17.13
N ARG A 680 3.53 -2.45 18.34
CA ARG A 680 4.10 -1.26 19.00
C ARG A 680 5.56 -1.42 19.42
N GLY A 681 6.27 -2.37 18.82
CA GLY A 681 7.71 -2.54 18.99
C GLY A 681 8.39 -3.05 17.72
N ASN A 682 9.64 -3.50 17.83
CA ASN A 682 10.48 -3.71 16.66
C ASN A 682 10.53 -5.17 16.20
N ARG A 683 10.15 -6.16 17.03
CA ARG A 683 10.19 -7.58 16.64
C ARG A 683 9.04 -8.38 17.24
N ARG A 684 8.13 -8.81 16.38
CA ARG A 684 7.01 -9.67 16.78
C ARG A 684 6.84 -10.83 15.81
N PHE A 685 6.48 -11.98 16.36
CA PHE A 685 5.94 -13.10 15.61
C PHE A 685 4.46 -13.33 15.99
N SER A 686 3.68 -13.78 15.02
CA SER A 686 2.32 -14.25 15.24
C SER A 686 2.17 -15.62 14.60
N LEU A 687 1.71 -16.60 15.36
CA LEU A 687 1.36 -17.92 14.81
C LEU A 687 -0.16 -18.00 14.84
N THR A 688 -0.80 -18.01 13.68
CA THR A 688 -2.27 -18.07 13.57
C THR A 688 -2.66 -19.41 12.98
N ALA A 689 -3.44 -20.20 13.71
CA ALA A 689 -3.90 -21.51 13.29
C ALA A 689 -5.38 -21.51 12.92
N ARG A 690 -5.71 -22.27 11.87
CA ARG A 690 -7.05 -22.41 11.31
C ARG A 690 -7.31 -23.85 10.93
N HIS A 691 -8.59 -24.15 10.74
CA HIS A 691 -9.00 -25.36 10.03
C HIS A 691 -9.50 -24.94 8.65
N ILE A 692 -8.82 -25.41 7.60
CA ILE A 692 -9.23 -25.23 6.21
C ILE A 692 -10.01 -26.48 5.80
N ASP A 693 -11.30 -26.31 5.58
CA ASP A 693 -12.28 -27.35 5.29
C ASP A 693 -12.11 -27.89 3.85
N PRO A 694 -11.60 -29.12 3.67
CA PRO A 694 -11.40 -29.70 2.34
C PRO A 694 -12.72 -29.88 1.57
N ASP A 695 -13.85 -30.07 2.26
CA ASP A 695 -15.14 -30.29 1.59
C ASP A 695 -15.63 -29.02 0.88
N ARG A 696 -15.12 -27.85 1.28
CA ARG A 696 -15.43 -26.56 0.65
C ARG A 696 -14.52 -26.22 -0.54
N MET A 697 -13.45 -27.00 -0.74
CA MET A 697 -12.50 -26.84 -1.85
C MET A 697 -13.06 -27.38 -3.16
N ILE A 698 -12.65 -26.74 -4.27
CA ILE A 698 -13.17 -27.06 -5.62
C ILE A 698 -12.36 -28.19 -6.28
N SER A 699 -11.03 -28.15 -6.18
CA SER A 699 -10.15 -29.12 -6.85
C SER A 699 -9.89 -30.33 -5.95
N GLN A 700 -9.91 -31.54 -6.53
CA GLN A 700 -9.48 -32.74 -5.79
C GLN A 700 -7.99 -32.66 -5.43
N GLU A 701 -7.16 -32.08 -6.30
CA GLU A 701 -5.75 -31.83 -6.03
C GLU A 701 -5.55 -30.95 -4.78
N ASP A 702 -6.36 -29.90 -4.63
CA ASP A 702 -6.28 -29.03 -3.45
C ASP A 702 -6.73 -29.77 -2.18
N LYS A 703 -7.71 -30.68 -2.29
CA LYS A 703 -8.17 -31.52 -1.17
C LYS A 703 -7.09 -32.50 -0.72
N ASP A 704 -6.47 -33.19 -1.67
CA ASP A 704 -5.41 -34.15 -1.41
C ASP A 704 -4.18 -33.44 -0.83
N ASP A 705 -3.80 -32.27 -1.37
CA ASP A 705 -2.73 -31.43 -0.84
C ASP A 705 -3.03 -30.98 0.60
N ALA A 706 -4.27 -30.57 0.89
CA ALA A 706 -4.68 -30.16 2.23
C ALA A 706 -4.66 -31.32 3.23
N ALA A 707 -5.06 -32.53 2.81
CA ALA A 707 -5.02 -33.72 3.63
C ALA A 707 -3.57 -34.14 3.95
N ILE A 708 -2.70 -34.14 2.93
CA ILE A 708 -1.29 -34.53 3.09
C ILE A 708 -0.53 -33.48 3.92
N LYS A 709 -0.58 -32.21 3.52
CA LYS A 709 0.19 -31.15 4.19
C LYS A 709 -0.36 -30.82 5.56
N GLY A 710 -1.68 -30.88 5.74
CA GLY A 710 -2.36 -30.58 6.99
C GLY A 710 -2.31 -31.70 8.03
N ALA A 711 -1.75 -32.87 7.70
CA ALA A 711 -1.55 -33.96 8.65
C ALA A 711 -0.46 -33.59 9.68
N ILE A 712 -0.83 -33.57 10.95
CA ILE A 712 0.11 -33.33 12.06
C ILE A 712 0.98 -34.58 12.23
N PRO A 713 2.33 -34.46 12.20
CA PRO A 713 3.24 -35.58 12.39
C PRO A 713 3.08 -36.28 13.74
N GLU A 714 3.34 -37.58 13.80
CA GLU A 714 3.19 -38.37 15.02
C GLU A 714 4.08 -37.86 16.18
N HIS A 715 5.32 -37.44 15.89
CA HIS A 715 6.24 -36.93 16.91
C HIS A 715 5.72 -35.66 17.58
N ALA A 716 4.86 -34.89 16.90
CA ALA A 716 4.28 -33.67 17.45
C ALA A 716 3.34 -33.95 18.64
N GLN A 717 2.87 -35.19 18.83
CA GLN A 717 2.10 -35.58 20.01
C GLN A 717 2.87 -35.32 21.32
N ALA A 718 4.21 -35.39 21.29
CA ALA A 718 5.05 -35.05 22.43
C ALA A 718 4.95 -33.56 22.85
N PHE A 719 4.43 -32.70 21.98
CA PHE A 719 4.24 -31.25 22.23
C PHE A 719 2.85 -30.90 22.76
N ALA A 720 2.05 -31.89 23.15
CA ALA A 720 0.74 -31.66 23.74
C ALA A 720 0.82 -30.68 24.92
N TYR A 721 0.02 -29.61 24.85
CA TYR A 721 -0.05 -28.57 25.87
C TYR A 721 -1.37 -28.68 26.65
N ASN A 722 -1.31 -28.45 27.96
CA ASN A 722 -2.48 -28.56 28.84
C ASN A 722 -2.87 -27.22 29.50
N GLY A 723 -2.22 -26.12 29.12
CA GLY A 723 -2.45 -24.79 29.71
C GLY A 723 -1.60 -24.48 30.94
N ASN A 724 -0.81 -25.45 31.40
CA ASN A 724 0.08 -25.37 32.55
C ASN A 724 1.52 -25.82 32.22
#